data_AF-A0AA96RLX8-F1
#
_entry.id   AF-A0AA96RLX8-F1
#
_cell.length_a   1.000
_cell.length_b   1.000
_cell.length_c   1.000
_cell.angle_alpha   90.00
_cell.angle_beta   90.00
_cell.angle_gamma   90.00
#
_symmetry.space_group_name_H-M   'P 1'
#
loop_
_entity.id
_entity.type
_entity.pdbx_description
1 polymer ?
#
loop_
_entity_poly.entity_id
_entity_poly.type
_entity_poly.pdbx_seq_one_letter_code
_entity_poly.pdbx_strand_id
1 'polypeptide(L)'
;MIKKWIRQTVIGAAAMCLLLGISPSGFKPNKAEAVAWQSSMDTEYRNYHGLGWWSEPEPELRYAQAMGLKYVFFDRPYVEKIQNSPYKKNLKWYYNDFHKNVRPVSTMSLSAATLLDLKAKFPGTFEKWPAMNRGVNIQELRALKNYNLAVYNEIKSLYENVMAIADSSKEFPENMLGLNWGNGSFEPYYDFQQQSVITFMINQTKSEILQYDDTANNFLFAGLMIDVPEIYEEASYNSFTNGGTPVPGGKTHEYATYKDGWFDFLRQLKNALNTQFPSRSIKYIFEPYNPIAWVNDVNATSYNLADKKLIAGDYLAAESIQYDYIDPQITSTGLFASEDLGSSTPDFRPEAPYYVPYALPLIGEAGKNGRFVNWYGRPGPDPYSTSNAPHDNPIYMLPDMMKLSKVVANWDNINGVPLGSRSWNNVSLAYSSTMSRADQNVIYSRRPGTNMIYVNFLNSSGQVTLNAGESVAKVMRVNEFMEPTVSGASDLTVSGSTISINWSSAYDRKTYIIYTSSDNEILTNNSFENGTGSGWWYPSGPSVSLLDKYTYTGKALKDSSRTSSTAGITQDVTSGLSAAGMGQYTLSARVRMSTGSDTVKIGLTMTDLSGTVDFNTTGVTGTDWTTIYATLQSHGRDR
;
A
#
# COMPACT_ATOMS: atom_id res chain seq x y z
N MET A 1 -30.70 -15.38 27.24
CA MET A 1 -30.78 -16.72 26.59
C MET A 1 -31.01 -16.68 25.07
N ILE A 2 -31.23 -15.53 24.42
CA ILE A 2 -31.39 -15.43 22.94
C ILE A 2 -30.06 -15.23 22.17
N LYS A 3 -28.93 -15.00 22.85
CA LYS A 3 -27.60 -14.90 22.21
C LYS A 3 -26.90 -16.24 21.90
N LYS A 4 -27.47 -17.37 22.31
CA LYS A 4 -26.86 -18.72 22.13
C LYS A 4 -27.31 -19.45 20.87
N TRP A 5 -28.26 -18.90 20.10
CA TRP A 5 -28.84 -19.57 18.92
C TRP A 5 -28.19 -19.19 17.58
N ILE A 6 -27.43 -18.08 17.51
CA ILE A 6 -26.83 -17.61 16.24
C ILE A 6 -25.52 -18.36 15.89
N ARG A 7 -24.90 -19.09 16.83
CA ARG A 7 -23.64 -19.82 16.57
C ARG A 7 -23.80 -21.30 16.15
N GLN A 8 -25.02 -21.86 16.15
CA GLN A 8 -25.24 -23.26 15.76
C GLN A 8 -25.79 -23.45 14.34
N THR A 9 -26.26 -22.39 13.66
CA THR A 9 -26.85 -22.51 12.31
C THR A 9 -25.82 -22.53 11.17
N VAL A 10 -24.58 -22.08 11.40
CA VAL A 10 -23.52 -22.05 10.37
C VAL A 10 -22.89 -23.42 10.12
N ILE A 11 -22.98 -24.35 11.08
CA ILE A 11 -22.39 -25.70 10.95
C ILE A 11 -23.35 -26.69 10.24
N GLY A 12 -24.65 -26.37 10.15
CA GLY A 12 -25.65 -27.25 9.53
C GLY A 12 -25.73 -27.21 8.00
N ALA A 13 -25.32 -26.11 7.35
CA ALA A 13 -25.46 -25.96 5.90
C ALA A 13 -24.44 -26.78 5.10
N ALA A 14 -23.22 -26.96 5.62
CA ALA A 14 -22.17 -27.74 4.95
C ALA A 14 -22.46 -29.25 4.97
N ALA A 15 -23.14 -29.76 6.00
CA ALA A 15 -23.47 -31.18 6.12
C ALA A 15 -24.69 -31.60 5.28
N MET A 16 -25.56 -30.67 4.90
CA MET A 16 -26.79 -30.97 4.14
C MET A 16 -26.55 -31.03 2.61
N CYS A 17 -25.52 -30.37 2.10
CA CYS A 17 -25.15 -30.43 0.68
C CYS A 17 -24.58 -31.80 0.25
N LEU A 18 -24.02 -32.60 1.17
CA LEU A 18 -23.55 -33.95 0.85
C LEU A 18 -24.67 -35.00 0.79
N LEU A 19 -25.86 -34.69 1.32
CA LEU A 19 -26.98 -35.65 1.43
C LEU A 19 -28.05 -35.51 0.32
N LEU A 20 -27.99 -34.47 -0.51
CA LEU A 20 -29.05 -34.16 -1.49
C LEU A 20 -28.61 -34.21 -2.97
N GLY A 21 -27.36 -34.55 -3.29
CA GLY A 21 -26.93 -34.79 -4.69
C GLY A 21 -27.10 -33.59 -5.64
N ILE A 22 -27.12 -32.36 -5.12
CA ILE A 22 -27.22 -31.14 -5.94
C ILE A 22 -25.81 -30.77 -6.42
N SER A 23 -25.63 -30.65 -7.74
CA SER A 23 -24.37 -30.24 -8.35
C SER A 23 -23.95 -28.83 -7.92
N PRO A 24 -22.64 -28.54 -7.75
CA PRO A 24 -22.16 -27.20 -7.43
C PRO A 24 -22.14 -26.34 -8.70
N SER A 25 -23.32 -25.97 -9.18
CA SER A 25 -23.50 -25.00 -10.26
C SER A 25 -24.21 -23.78 -9.70
N GLY A 26 -23.47 -22.68 -9.53
CA GLY A 26 -24.06 -21.36 -9.28
C GLY A 26 -23.59 -20.70 -7.98
N PHE A 27 -22.31 -20.35 -7.89
CA PHE A 27 -21.89 -19.31 -6.96
C PHE A 27 -22.04 -17.95 -7.66
N LYS A 28 -23.17 -17.28 -7.46
CA LYS A 28 -23.32 -15.85 -7.81
C LYS A 28 -23.14 -15.06 -6.51
N PRO A 29 -22.11 -14.22 -6.37
CA PRO A 29 -21.93 -13.46 -5.14
C PRO A 29 -23.12 -12.52 -4.95
N ASN A 30 -23.73 -12.58 -3.77
CA ASN A 30 -24.87 -11.72 -3.44
C ASN A 30 -24.40 -10.36 -2.88
N LYS A 31 -25.33 -9.41 -2.75
CA LYS A 31 -25.07 -8.04 -2.27
C LYS A 31 -24.35 -7.98 -0.91
N ALA A 32 -24.53 -8.96 -0.03
CA ALA A 32 -23.86 -9.00 1.26
C ALA A 32 -22.38 -9.41 1.10
N GLU A 33 -22.06 -10.27 0.14
CA GLU A 33 -20.70 -10.72 -0.15
C GLU A 33 -19.89 -9.67 -0.89
N ALA A 34 -20.48 -8.91 -1.82
CA ALA A 34 -19.82 -7.78 -2.49
C ALA A 34 -19.53 -6.61 -1.53
N VAL A 35 -20.45 -6.32 -0.59
CA VAL A 35 -20.23 -5.32 0.47
C VAL A 35 -19.22 -5.81 1.51
N ALA A 36 -19.29 -7.09 1.91
CA ALA A 36 -18.28 -7.69 2.78
C ALA A 36 -16.89 -7.77 2.11
N TRP A 37 -16.83 -7.88 0.78
CA TRP A 37 -15.62 -7.92 -0.03
C TRP A 37 -14.95 -6.54 -0.18
N GLN A 38 -15.70 -5.51 -0.55
CA GLN A 38 -15.14 -4.15 -0.56
C GLN A 38 -14.72 -3.74 0.86
N SER A 39 -15.49 -4.17 1.85
CA SER A 39 -15.11 -4.07 3.25
C SER A 39 -13.86 -4.89 3.59
N SER A 40 -13.58 -6.07 3.00
CA SER A 40 -12.37 -6.86 3.30
C SER A 40 -11.11 -6.25 2.70
N MET A 41 -11.17 -5.70 1.48
CA MET A 41 -10.07 -4.94 0.89
C MET A 41 -9.84 -3.60 1.59
N ASP A 42 -10.91 -2.89 1.95
CA ASP A 42 -10.81 -1.60 2.64
C ASP A 42 -10.40 -1.76 4.11
N THR A 43 -10.36 -2.99 4.65
CA THR A 43 -9.96 -3.28 6.04
C THR A 43 -8.64 -4.04 6.17
N GLU A 44 -8.12 -4.65 5.11
CA GLU A 44 -6.86 -5.41 5.18
C GLU A 44 -5.63 -4.49 5.19
N TYR A 45 -5.35 -3.98 6.39
CA TYR A 45 -4.31 -3.00 6.69
C TYR A 45 -2.89 -3.55 6.44
N ARG A 46 -2.71 -4.87 6.40
CA ARG A 46 -1.41 -5.53 6.16
C ARG A 46 -1.04 -5.60 4.68
N ASN A 47 -1.97 -5.29 3.76
CA ASN A 47 -1.72 -5.23 2.32
C ASN A 47 -1.40 -3.80 1.89
N TYR A 48 -0.14 -3.41 2.04
CA TYR A 48 0.32 -2.04 1.83
C TYR A 48 1.43 -1.94 0.79
N HIS A 49 1.60 -0.72 0.28
CA HIS A 49 2.73 -0.34 -0.56
C HIS A 49 3.60 0.70 0.11
N GLY A 50 4.87 0.61 -0.21
CA GLY A 50 5.93 1.38 0.36
C GLY A 50 6.39 2.59 -0.43
N LEU A 51 6.50 3.77 0.18
CA LEU A 51 7.07 4.97 -0.47
C LEU A 51 8.13 5.64 0.40
N GLY A 52 9.36 5.13 0.39
CA GLY A 52 10.46 5.62 1.23
C GLY A 52 11.74 5.92 0.46
N TRP A 53 12.67 6.58 1.16
CA TRP A 53 14.10 6.81 0.86
C TRP A 53 14.48 7.45 -0.49
N TRP A 54 14.00 6.93 -1.62
CA TRP A 54 14.31 7.38 -2.99
C TRP A 54 13.17 7.14 -3.99
N SER A 55 11.98 6.75 -3.52
CA SER A 55 10.82 6.49 -4.38
C SER A 55 10.24 7.77 -5.01
N GLU A 56 9.64 7.62 -6.20
CA GLU A 56 8.84 8.67 -6.83
C GLU A 56 7.36 8.47 -6.52
N PRO A 57 6.69 9.38 -5.78
CA PRO A 57 5.35 9.08 -5.28
C PRO A 57 4.31 8.74 -6.34
N GLU A 58 4.32 9.41 -7.49
CA GLU A 58 3.30 9.20 -8.51
C GLU A 58 3.35 7.80 -9.16
N PRO A 59 4.50 7.32 -9.67
CA PRO A 59 4.69 5.92 -10.08
C PRO A 59 4.22 4.88 -9.05
N GLU A 60 4.62 5.05 -7.79
CA GLU A 60 4.31 4.10 -6.73
C GLU A 60 2.81 4.06 -6.42
N LEU A 61 2.16 5.23 -6.32
CA LEU A 61 0.71 5.32 -6.09
C LEU A 61 -0.08 4.74 -7.27
N ARG A 62 0.38 4.94 -8.50
CA ARG A 62 -0.24 4.36 -9.70
C ARG A 62 -0.17 2.84 -9.69
N TYR A 63 1.00 2.29 -9.41
CA TYR A 63 1.19 0.84 -9.24
C TYR A 63 0.30 0.29 -8.12
N ALA A 64 0.28 0.95 -6.95
CA ALA A 64 -0.54 0.55 -5.82
C ALA A 64 -2.02 0.45 -6.21
N GLN A 65 -2.56 1.46 -6.91
CA GLN A 65 -3.93 1.43 -7.41
C GLN A 65 -4.18 0.29 -8.41
N ALA A 66 -3.29 0.12 -9.40
CA ALA A 66 -3.42 -0.93 -10.41
C ALA A 66 -3.49 -2.32 -9.76
N MET A 67 -2.62 -2.57 -8.79
CA MET A 67 -2.55 -3.85 -8.06
C MET A 67 -3.59 -3.99 -6.93
N GLY A 68 -4.42 -2.97 -6.69
CA GLY A 68 -5.47 -3.00 -5.68
C GLY A 68 -4.96 -2.88 -4.23
N LEU A 69 -3.77 -2.32 -4.03
CA LEU A 69 -3.24 -1.98 -2.72
C LEU A 69 -3.99 -0.73 -2.20
N LYS A 70 -4.50 -0.81 -0.97
CA LYS A 70 -5.33 0.25 -0.35
C LYS A 70 -4.59 1.09 0.67
N TYR A 71 -3.47 0.58 1.17
CA TYR A 71 -2.66 1.23 2.17
C TYR A 71 -1.32 1.58 1.58
N VAL A 72 -0.83 2.77 1.90
CA VAL A 72 0.50 3.22 1.53
C VAL A 72 1.20 3.78 2.75
N PHE A 73 2.52 3.86 2.76
CA PHE A 73 3.20 4.68 3.75
C PHE A 73 4.20 5.59 3.08
N PHE A 74 4.50 6.72 3.72
CA PHE A 74 5.50 7.63 3.21
C PHE A 74 6.20 8.42 4.32
N ASP A 75 7.42 8.87 4.00
CA ASP A 75 8.17 9.83 4.80
C ASP A 75 7.65 11.26 4.59
N ARG A 76 7.86 12.13 5.60
CA ARG A 76 7.49 13.55 5.56
C ARG A 76 7.91 14.29 4.27
N PRO A 77 9.12 14.09 3.70
CA PRO A 77 9.54 14.81 2.50
C PRO A 77 8.68 14.55 1.25
N TYR A 78 7.91 13.46 1.23
CA TYR A 78 7.08 13.08 0.08
C TYR A 78 5.64 13.58 0.18
N VAL A 79 5.22 14.10 1.33
CA VAL A 79 3.83 14.46 1.59
C VAL A 79 3.29 15.40 0.51
N GLU A 80 3.98 16.48 0.17
CA GLU A 80 3.49 17.45 -0.81
C GLU A 80 3.26 16.83 -2.19
N LYS A 81 4.21 16.00 -2.65
CA LYS A 81 4.10 15.26 -3.92
C LYS A 81 2.91 14.30 -3.91
N ILE A 82 2.68 13.62 -2.79
CA ILE A 82 1.56 12.71 -2.60
C ILE A 82 0.23 13.48 -2.59
N GLN A 83 0.17 14.60 -1.88
CA GLN A 83 -1.03 15.44 -1.79
C GLN A 83 -1.46 15.98 -3.16
N ASN A 84 -0.53 16.21 -4.08
CA ASN A 84 -0.84 16.66 -5.42
C ASN A 84 -1.11 15.52 -6.42
N SER A 85 -0.93 14.26 -6.02
CA SER A 85 -1.10 13.11 -6.92
C SER A 85 -2.57 12.74 -7.11
N PRO A 86 -3.05 12.56 -8.35
CA PRO A 86 -4.41 12.04 -8.60
C PRO A 86 -4.58 10.57 -8.19
N TYR A 87 -3.48 9.84 -7.98
CA TYR A 87 -3.49 8.42 -7.60
C TYR A 87 -3.59 8.19 -6.09
N LYS A 88 -3.64 9.25 -5.27
CA LYS A 88 -3.86 9.13 -3.81
C LYS A 88 -5.30 8.76 -3.44
N LYS A 89 -6.26 9.03 -4.34
CA LYS A 89 -7.68 8.92 -4.05
C LYS A 89 -8.08 7.52 -3.59
N ASN A 90 -8.87 7.45 -2.51
CA ASN A 90 -9.33 6.23 -1.85
C ASN A 90 -8.22 5.30 -1.32
N LEU A 91 -6.99 5.80 -1.19
CA LEU A 91 -5.95 5.12 -0.43
C LEU A 91 -6.01 5.55 1.04
N LYS A 92 -5.45 4.75 1.92
CA LYS A 92 -5.18 5.12 3.29
C LYS A 92 -3.67 5.17 3.49
N TRP A 93 -3.22 5.92 4.48
CA TRP A 93 -1.78 6.11 4.66
C TRP A 93 -1.28 5.87 6.07
N TYR A 94 -0.07 5.32 6.15
CA TYR A 94 0.72 5.25 7.38
C TYR A 94 1.80 6.32 7.37
N TYR A 95 2.03 6.93 8.54
CA TYR A 95 3.15 7.84 8.70
C TYR A 95 4.41 7.05 9.07
N ASN A 96 5.42 7.05 8.18
CA ASN A 96 6.70 6.45 8.48
C ASN A 96 7.56 7.31 9.39
N ASP A 97 8.21 6.68 10.37
CA ASP A 97 9.30 7.26 11.17
C ASP A 97 9.00 8.67 11.67
N PHE A 98 7.75 8.89 12.09
CA PHE A 98 7.27 10.21 12.48
C PHE A 98 8.14 10.83 13.61
N HIS A 99 8.66 10.01 14.53
CA HIS A 99 9.58 10.41 15.59
C HIS A 99 10.93 10.93 15.07
N LYS A 100 11.32 10.54 13.86
CA LYS A 100 12.52 11.03 13.14
C LYS A 100 12.19 12.23 12.23
N ASN A 101 10.91 12.50 11.97
CA ASN A 101 10.46 13.50 11.01
C ASN A 101 9.84 14.75 11.64
N VAL A 102 9.29 14.65 12.86
CA VAL A 102 8.87 15.79 13.68
C VAL A 102 10.13 16.44 14.24
N ARG A 103 10.28 17.76 14.11
CA ARG A 103 11.46 18.51 14.62
C ARG A 103 11.05 19.68 15.52
N PRO A 104 11.83 20.02 16.56
CA PRO A 104 11.45 21.07 17.52
C PRO A 104 11.35 22.45 16.87
N VAL A 105 12.16 22.68 15.84
CA VAL A 105 12.19 23.94 15.09
C VAL A 105 10.96 24.17 14.21
N SER A 106 10.07 23.18 14.07
CA SER A 106 8.80 23.37 13.37
C SER A 106 7.92 24.45 14.01
N THR A 107 8.17 24.78 15.28
CA THR A 107 7.48 25.88 15.99
C THR A 107 8.18 27.23 15.83
N MET A 108 9.37 27.28 15.23
CA MET A 108 10.17 28.51 15.03
C MET A 108 9.73 29.24 13.75
N SER A 109 9.47 30.53 13.87
CA SER A 109 9.08 31.39 12.74
C SER A 109 10.24 32.27 12.30
N LEU A 110 10.73 32.06 11.08
CA LEU A 110 11.76 32.88 10.45
C LEU A 110 11.14 33.81 9.40
N SER A 111 11.63 35.04 9.29
CA SER A 111 11.26 35.92 8.17
C SER A 111 11.71 35.31 6.84
N ALA A 112 10.98 35.56 5.75
CA ALA A 112 11.34 35.06 4.42
C ALA A 112 12.76 35.47 3.99
N ALA A 113 13.17 36.70 4.34
CA ALA A 113 14.51 37.21 4.05
C ALA A 113 15.59 36.47 4.86
N THR A 114 15.36 36.26 6.16
CA THR A 114 16.28 35.49 7.02
C THR A 114 16.41 34.05 6.53
N LEU A 115 15.28 33.42 6.19
CA LEU A 115 15.30 32.03 5.72
C LEU A 115 16.04 31.90 4.38
N LEU A 116 15.82 32.82 3.44
CA LEU A 116 16.52 32.81 2.15
C LEU A 116 18.05 32.93 2.33
N ASP A 117 18.49 33.84 3.19
CA ASP A 117 19.91 34.02 3.52
C ASP A 117 20.51 32.79 4.19
N LEU A 118 19.80 32.18 5.15
CA LEU A 118 20.25 30.96 5.83
C LEU A 118 20.31 29.76 4.88
N LYS A 119 19.33 29.59 3.98
CA LYS A 119 19.36 28.53 2.95
C LYS A 119 20.57 28.66 2.02
N ALA A 120 20.98 29.88 1.69
CA ALA A 120 22.14 30.12 0.85
C ALA A 120 23.47 29.80 1.56
N LYS A 121 23.55 30.00 2.87
CA LYS A 121 24.80 29.85 3.66
C LYS A 121 24.97 28.50 4.32
N PHE A 122 23.86 27.89 4.71
CA PHE A 122 23.80 26.64 5.49
C PHE A 122 22.77 25.69 4.87
N PRO A 123 22.95 25.28 3.60
CA PRO A 123 21.97 24.47 2.89
C PRO A 123 21.75 23.11 3.56
N GLY A 124 22.78 22.48 4.14
CA GLY A 124 22.66 21.19 4.83
C GLY A 124 21.69 21.19 6.01
N THR A 125 21.48 22.35 6.63
CA THR A 125 20.65 22.56 7.82
C THR A 125 19.29 23.15 7.46
N PHE A 126 19.24 24.11 6.53
CA PHE A 126 18.04 24.93 6.28
C PHE A 126 17.32 24.68 4.95
N GLU A 127 17.86 23.92 4.00
CA GLU A 127 17.26 23.73 2.68
C GLU A 127 15.79 23.25 2.76
N LYS A 128 15.53 22.28 3.63
CA LYS A 128 14.20 21.68 3.86
C LYS A 128 13.37 22.35 4.98
N TRP A 129 13.83 23.49 5.52
CA TRP A 129 13.14 24.19 6.61
C TRP A 129 11.64 24.44 6.32
N PRO A 130 10.75 24.24 7.30
CA PRO A 130 11.01 23.86 8.70
C PRO A 130 11.24 22.36 8.94
N ALA A 131 11.09 21.53 7.91
CA ALA A 131 11.45 20.12 7.98
C ALA A 131 12.98 19.97 7.89
N MET A 132 13.71 20.24 8.98
CA MET A 132 15.16 20.01 9.00
C MET A 132 15.49 18.59 8.53
N ASN A 133 16.63 18.43 7.86
CA ASN A 133 17.13 17.13 7.44
C ASN A 133 17.20 16.16 8.64
N ARG A 134 16.97 14.87 8.37
CA ARG A 134 17.07 13.79 9.37
C ARG A 134 18.43 13.81 10.09
N GLY A 135 19.50 14.08 9.34
CA GLY A 135 20.81 14.46 9.86
C GLY A 135 20.98 15.98 9.90
N VAL A 136 21.31 16.52 11.07
CA VAL A 136 21.67 17.91 11.29
C VAL A 136 23.18 18.08 11.06
N ASN A 137 23.59 19.07 10.27
CA ASN A 137 25.00 19.30 9.96
C ASN A 137 25.69 20.07 11.11
N ILE A 138 26.63 19.43 11.79
CA ILE A 138 27.33 19.99 12.96
C ILE A 138 28.16 21.22 12.57
N GLN A 139 28.84 21.18 11.42
CA GLN A 139 29.72 22.26 10.99
C GLN A 139 28.93 23.53 10.68
N GLU A 140 27.77 23.37 10.05
CA GLU A 140 26.87 24.50 9.75
C GLU A 140 26.28 25.10 11.04
N LEU A 141 25.89 24.29 12.03
CA LEU A 141 25.44 24.81 13.32
C LEU A 141 26.53 25.58 14.08
N ARG A 142 27.80 25.13 14.03
CA ARG A 142 28.94 25.87 14.58
C ARG A 142 29.13 27.21 13.88
N ALA A 143 29.06 27.21 12.55
CA ALA A 143 29.21 28.42 11.77
C ALA A 143 28.04 29.41 12.00
N LEU A 144 26.83 28.88 12.20
CA LEU A 144 25.64 29.67 12.49
C LEU A 144 25.79 30.49 13.78
N LYS A 145 26.44 29.95 14.82
CA LYS A 145 26.72 30.68 16.07
C LYS A 145 27.40 32.04 15.83
N ASN A 146 28.40 32.05 14.95
CA ASN A 146 29.16 33.26 14.61
C ASN A 146 28.44 34.15 13.60
N TYR A 147 27.56 33.57 12.79
CA TYR A 147 26.86 34.28 11.72
C TYR A 147 25.57 34.96 12.19
N ASN A 148 24.74 34.23 12.93
CA ASN A 148 23.45 34.70 13.43
C ASN A 148 23.16 34.09 14.81
N LEU A 149 23.72 34.73 15.84
CA LEU A 149 23.63 34.25 17.23
C LEU A 149 22.20 34.12 17.76
N ALA A 150 21.27 34.98 17.30
CA ALA A 150 19.87 34.92 17.71
C ALA A 150 19.21 33.61 17.24
N VAL A 151 19.36 33.28 15.95
CA VAL A 151 18.83 32.03 15.38
C VAL A 151 19.51 30.81 16.00
N TYR A 152 20.84 30.87 16.20
CA TYR A 152 21.57 29.80 16.89
C TYR A 152 21.04 29.55 18.30
N ASN A 153 20.86 30.60 19.11
CA ASN A 153 20.37 30.47 20.48
C ASN A 153 18.94 29.94 20.56
N GLU A 154 18.09 30.31 19.61
CA GLU A 154 16.72 29.79 19.53
C GLU A 154 16.71 28.30 19.17
N ILE A 155 17.49 27.88 18.16
CA ILE A 155 17.65 26.46 17.81
C ILE A 155 18.24 25.68 18.99
N LYS A 156 19.32 26.18 19.60
CA LYS A 156 19.94 25.57 20.79
C LYS A 156 18.92 25.36 21.90
N SER A 157 18.14 26.39 22.23
CA SER A 157 17.10 26.33 23.26
C SER A 157 16.05 25.26 22.94
N LEU A 158 15.56 25.21 21.70
CA LEU A 158 14.56 24.22 21.27
C LEU A 158 15.11 22.79 21.35
N TYR A 159 16.32 22.54 20.85
CA TYR A 159 16.94 21.23 20.87
C TYR A 159 17.29 20.79 22.30
N GLU A 160 18.01 21.61 23.06
CA GLU A 160 18.36 21.30 24.44
C GLU A 160 17.14 21.11 25.33
N ASN A 161 15.95 21.63 24.97
CA ASN A 161 14.72 21.45 25.73
C ASN A 161 14.08 20.06 25.52
N VAL A 162 14.13 19.49 24.32
CA VAL A 162 13.37 18.25 24.01
C VAL A 162 14.22 17.07 23.55
N MET A 163 15.49 17.28 23.22
CA MET A 163 16.41 16.22 22.80
C MET A 163 17.23 15.71 23.98
N ALA A 164 17.68 14.46 23.88
CA ALA A 164 18.52 13.82 24.86
C ALA A 164 19.93 14.41 24.85
N ILE A 165 20.49 14.64 26.03
CA ILE A 165 21.86 15.13 26.22
C ILE A 165 22.76 13.93 26.53
N ALA A 166 23.88 13.82 25.82
CA ALA A 166 24.90 12.81 26.08
C ALA A 166 25.97 13.32 27.04
N ASP A 167 26.34 14.61 26.94
CA ASP A 167 27.41 15.20 27.75
C ASP A 167 27.15 16.69 27.98
N SER A 168 26.67 17.03 29.18
CA SER A 168 26.35 18.40 29.57
C SER A 168 27.58 19.31 29.71
N SER A 169 28.80 18.77 29.67
CA SER A 169 30.03 19.57 29.70
C SER A 169 30.40 20.15 28.33
N LYS A 170 29.81 19.64 27.24
CA LYS A 170 30.02 20.12 25.88
C LYS A 170 29.03 21.23 25.51
N GLU A 171 29.38 22.01 24.49
CA GLU A 171 28.47 23.00 23.91
C GLU A 171 27.53 22.33 22.89
N PHE A 172 26.40 22.99 22.57
CA PHE A 172 25.55 22.59 21.46
C PHE A 172 26.23 22.85 20.09
N PRO A 173 26.19 21.88 19.14
CA PRO A 173 25.43 20.61 19.17
C PRO A 173 26.18 19.38 19.73
N GLU A 174 27.43 19.50 20.16
CA GLU A 174 28.27 18.38 20.61
C GLU A 174 27.82 17.73 21.93
N ASN A 175 26.95 18.38 22.68
CA ASN A 175 26.33 17.84 23.89
C ASN A 175 25.18 16.87 23.61
N MET A 176 24.64 16.84 22.39
CA MET A 176 23.45 16.05 22.05
C MET A 176 23.76 14.57 21.91
N LEU A 177 22.80 13.74 22.31
CA LEU A 177 22.79 12.31 22.00
C LEU A 177 22.13 12.07 20.63
N GLY A 178 22.74 11.22 19.80
CA GLY A 178 22.17 10.90 18.49
C GLY A 178 23.03 9.93 17.67
N LEU A 179 22.49 9.51 16.52
CA LEU A 179 23.21 8.69 15.54
C LEU A 179 24.16 9.56 14.71
N ASN A 180 25.43 9.19 14.63
CA ASN A 180 26.39 9.84 13.73
C ASN A 180 26.41 9.13 12.37
N TRP A 181 26.10 9.88 11.30
CA TRP A 181 26.03 9.34 9.94
C TRP A 181 27.41 9.22 9.25
N GLY A 182 28.50 9.57 9.94
CA GLY A 182 29.86 9.48 9.40
C GLY A 182 30.22 10.52 8.34
N ASN A 183 29.27 11.36 7.93
CA ASN A 183 29.45 12.43 6.93
C ASN A 183 29.45 13.85 7.54
N GLY A 184 29.63 13.96 8.85
CA GLY A 184 29.55 15.24 9.58
C GLY A 184 28.13 15.66 9.97
N SER A 185 27.12 14.83 9.67
CA SER A 185 25.75 15.00 10.14
C SER A 185 25.42 14.02 11.28
N PHE A 186 24.54 14.43 12.18
CA PHE A 186 24.03 13.58 13.26
C PHE A 186 22.51 13.67 13.37
N GLU A 187 21.85 12.59 13.78
CA GLU A 187 20.42 12.54 14.05
C GLU A 187 20.18 12.53 15.56
N PRO A 188 19.74 13.65 16.17
CA PRO A 188 19.47 13.70 17.61
C PRO A 188 18.21 12.93 17.97
N TYR A 189 18.26 12.29 19.14
CA TYR A 189 17.13 11.56 19.73
C TYR A 189 16.34 12.43 20.70
N TYR A 190 15.01 12.27 20.69
CA TYR A 190 14.13 12.92 21.65
C TYR A 190 14.33 12.36 23.05
N ASP A 191 14.33 13.19 24.09
CA ASP A 191 14.47 12.72 25.47
C ASP A 191 13.15 12.13 25.98
N PHE A 192 12.80 10.92 25.53
CA PHE A 192 11.59 10.21 25.94
C PHE A 192 11.58 9.81 27.42
N GLN A 193 12.68 10.01 28.16
CA GLN A 193 12.67 9.88 29.61
C GLN A 193 11.89 10.99 30.32
N GLN A 194 11.49 12.04 29.58
CA GLN A 194 10.67 13.13 30.06
C GLN A 194 9.21 13.03 29.55
N GLN A 195 8.25 13.05 30.46
CA GLN A 195 6.82 13.05 30.11
C GLN A 195 6.40 14.30 29.32
N SER A 196 7.08 15.43 29.55
CA SER A 196 6.87 16.67 28.78
C SER A 196 7.23 16.48 27.30
N VAL A 197 8.30 15.74 27.00
CA VAL A 197 8.74 15.43 25.63
C VAL A 197 7.81 14.44 24.96
N ILE A 198 7.36 13.39 25.67
CA ILE A 198 6.31 12.47 25.22
C ILE A 198 5.06 13.27 24.80
N THR A 199 4.60 14.17 25.67
CA THR A 199 3.42 15.01 25.43
C THR A 199 3.61 15.93 24.22
N PHE A 200 4.79 16.56 24.10
CA PHE A 200 5.15 17.38 22.95
C PHE A 200 5.06 16.56 21.65
N MET A 201 5.69 15.40 21.59
CA MET A 201 5.73 14.54 20.40
C MET A 201 4.35 14.04 20.00
N ILE A 202 3.51 13.64 20.96
CA ILE A 202 2.13 13.23 20.68
C ILE A 202 1.34 14.38 20.03
N ASN A 203 1.46 15.59 20.57
CA ASN A 203 0.71 16.75 20.07
C ASN A 203 1.19 17.18 18.67
N GLN A 204 2.50 17.19 18.44
CA GLN A 204 3.05 17.50 17.11
C GLN A 204 2.62 16.46 16.08
N THR A 205 2.72 15.17 16.42
CA THR A 205 2.31 14.07 15.53
C THR A 205 0.85 14.21 15.14
N LYS A 206 -0.05 14.48 16.09
CA LYS A 206 -1.48 14.71 15.81
C LYS A 206 -1.71 15.90 14.89
N SER A 207 -1.02 17.02 15.14
CA SER A 207 -1.13 18.23 14.32
C SER A 207 -0.72 17.96 12.88
N GLU A 208 0.40 17.27 12.66
CA GLU A 208 0.87 16.92 11.32
C GLU A 208 -0.06 15.95 10.61
N ILE A 209 -0.59 14.94 11.32
CA ILE A 209 -1.58 14.01 10.74
C ILE A 209 -2.81 14.78 10.24
N LEU A 210 -3.36 15.68 11.05
CA LEU A 210 -4.53 16.49 10.67
C LEU A 210 -4.27 17.39 9.47
N GLN A 211 -3.02 17.84 9.26
CA GLN A 211 -2.64 18.64 8.10
C GLN A 211 -2.70 17.83 6.79
N TYR A 212 -2.41 16.52 6.86
CA TYR A 212 -2.26 15.65 5.68
C TYR A 212 -3.48 14.78 5.40
N ASP A 213 -4.43 14.76 6.32
CA ASP A 213 -5.66 14.01 6.19
C ASP A 213 -6.58 14.67 5.16
N ASP A 214 -6.81 14.01 4.01
CA ASP A 214 -7.60 14.55 2.91
C ASP A 214 -8.92 13.78 2.77
N THR A 215 -9.94 14.29 3.46
CA THR A 215 -11.29 13.73 3.44
C THR A 215 -11.98 13.85 2.08
N ALA A 216 -11.64 14.85 1.26
CA ALA A 216 -12.24 15.05 -0.06
C ALA A 216 -11.83 13.95 -1.05
N ASN A 217 -10.59 13.48 -0.94
CA ASN A 217 -10.07 12.36 -1.72
C ASN A 217 -10.18 11.01 -1.00
N ASN A 218 -10.78 10.97 0.20
CA ASN A 218 -10.79 9.79 1.06
C ASN A 218 -9.37 9.22 1.25
N PHE A 219 -8.38 10.12 1.37
CA PHE A 219 -6.97 9.81 1.61
C PHE A 219 -6.66 10.00 3.10
N LEU A 220 -6.97 8.96 3.87
CA LEU A 220 -7.09 9.05 5.33
C LEU A 220 -5.97 8.32 6.07
N PHE A 221 -5.55 8.90 7.18
CA PHE A 221 -4.59 8.30 8.09
C PHE A 221 -5.12 6.98 8.66
N ALA A 222 -4.30 5.93 8.55
CA ALA A 222 -4.55 4.59 9.06
C ALA A 222 -3.64 4.20 10.24
N GLY A 223 -2.50 4.88 10.42
CA GLY A 223 -1.61 4.63 11.55
C GLY A 223 -0.14 4.87 11.26
N LEU A 224 0.74 4.15 11.93
CA LEU A 224 2.18 4.39 11.91
C LEU A 224 2.94 3.19 11.36
N MET A 225 4.00 3.49 10.63
CA MET A 225 5.01 2.55 10.17
C MET A 225 6.34 2.96 10.82
N ILE A 226 7.08 2.02 11.40
CA ILE A 226 8.35 2.32 12.08
C ILE A 226 9.44 1.42 11.51
N ASP A 227 10.44 2.06 10.91
CA ASP A 227 11.65 1.45 10.34
C ASP A 227 12.66 1.24 11.47
N VAL A 228 13.00 -0.02 11.72
CA VAL A 228 13.90 -0.50 12.79
C VAL A 228 13.58 0.14 14.16
N PRO A 229 12.83 -0.54 15.04
CA PRO A 229 12.49 0.04 16.34
C PRO A 229 13.75 0.34 17.17
N GLU A 230 13.78 1.54 17.77
CA GLU A 230 14.88 2.05 18.58
C GLU A 230 14.93 1.36 19.97
N ILE A 231 15.46 0.15 20.03
CA ILE A 231 15.59 -0.67 21.26
C ILE A 231 16.89 -0.42 22.03
N TYR A 232 17.23 0.84 22.28
CA TYR A 232 18.49 1.20 22.93
C TYR A 232 18.38 1.13 24.47
N GLU A 233 19.13 0.24 25.11
CA GLU A 233 19.10 0.09 26.58
C GLU A 233 19.73 1.29 27.31
N GLU A 234 20.89 1.75 26.87
CA GLU A 234 21.62 2.90 27.42
C GLU A 234 22.47 3.56 26.31
N ALA A 235 22.39 4.88 26.14
CA ALA A 235 22.96 5.55 24.98
C ALA A 235 24.12 6.48 25.36
N SER A 236 25.29 6.32 24.72
CA SER A 236 26.44 7.22 24.87
C SER A 236 27.03 7.66 23.52
N TYR A 237 27.74 8.80 23.54
CA TYR A 237 28.15 9.62 22.38
C TYR A 237 29.00 8.92 21.30
N ASN A 238 29.56 7.71 21.53
CA ASN A 238 30.42 7.02 20.55
C ASN A 238 30.25 5.49 20.47
N SER A 239 29.39 4.89 21.29
CA SER A 239 29.03 3.47 21.25
C SER A 239 27.86 3.28 22.20
N PHE A 240 26.84 2.52 21.81
CA PHE A 240 25.65 2.19 22.61
C PHE A 240 25.97 1.32 23.83
N THR A 241 26.80 1.83 24.76
CA THR A 241 26.99 1.27 26.10
C THR A 241 27.41 2.36 27.06
N ASN A 242 26.75 2.35 28.21
CA ASN A 242 27.03 3.01 29.49
C ASN A 242 26.78 4.52 29.61
N GLY A 243 25.78 4.84 30.42
CA GLY A 243 25.64 6.11 31.13
C GLY A 243 24.30 6.78 30.85
N GLY A 244 23.47 6.93 31.89
CA GLY A 244 22.22 7.68 31.81
C GLY A 244 22.44 9.11 31.25
N THR A 245 21.43 9.63 30.54
CA THR A 245 21.44 10.99 30.01
C THR A 245 21.53 11.98 31.18
N PRO A 246 22.51 12.91 31.21
CA PRO A 246 22.55 13.94 32.25
C PRO A 246 21.26 14.75 32.20
N VAL A 247 20.58 14.89 33.35
CA VAL A 247 19.40 15.76 33.47
C VAL A 247 19.87 17.21 33.42
N PRO A 248 19.56 17.99 32.37
CA PRO A 248 19.92 19.40 32.32
C PRO A 248 19.18 20.13 33.45
N GLY A 249 19.84 21.09 34.11
CA GLY A 249 19.33 21.72 35.32
C GLY A 249 17.86 22.17 35.21
N GLY A 250 17.01 21.63 36.09
CA GLY A 250 15.57 21.94 36.15
C GLY A 250 14.63 20.95 35.45
N LYS A 251 15.16 19.93 34.76
CA LYS A 251 14.34 18.86 34.18
C LYS A 251 14.19 17.68 35.12
N THR A 252 13.21 16.81 34.84
CA THR A 252 12.97 15.58 35.59
C THR A 252 12.86 14.43 34.59
N HIS A 253 13.50 13.31 34.88
CA HIS A 253 13.24 12.05 34.18
C HIS A 253 12.21 11.25 34.97
N GLU A 254 11.02 11.05 34.38
CA GLU A 254 10.00 10.18 34.94
C GLU A 254 10.28 8.69 34.64
N TYR A 255 11.11 8.41 33.62
CA TYR A 255 11.51 7.05 33.24
C TYR A 255 13.00 6.82 33.50
N ALA A 256 13.31 5.66 34.09
CA ALA A 256 14.67 5.30 34.51
C ALA A 256 15.63 5.13 33.32
N THR A 257 15.12 4.63 32.19
CA THR A 257 15.90 4.40 30.97
C THR A 257 15.21 5.01 29.75
N TYR A 258 15.97 5.30 28.70
CA TYR A 258 15.42 5.72 27.40
C TYR A 258 14.43 4.69 26.86
N LYS A 259 14.77 3.40 26.95
CA LYS A 259 13.91 2.28 26.51
C LYS A 259 12.54 2.31 27.19
N ASP A 260 12.49 2.53 28.50
CA ASP A 260 11.23 2.63 29.25
C ASP A 260 10.38 3.82 28.78
N GLY A 261 11.03 4.99 28.59
CA GLY A 261 10.37 6.19 28.09
C GLY A 261 9.85 6.03 26.65
N TRP A 262 10.64 5.40 25.78
CA TRP A 262 10.26 5.09 24.39
C TRP A 262 9.05 4.14 24.33
N PHE A 263 9.05 3.08 25.14
CA PHE A 263 7.92 2.17 25.22
C PHE A 263 6.66 2.85 25.75
N ASP A 264 6.79 3.69 26.78
CA ASP A 264 5.62 4.41 27.27
C ASP A 264 5.11 5.46 26.27
N PHE A 265 6.02 6.10 25.52
CA PHE A 265 5.66 6.96 24.40
C PHE A 265 4.83 6.23 23.34
N LEU A 266 5.27 5.05 22.86
CA LEU A 266 4.52 4.26 21.87
C LEU A 266 3.11 3.91 22.38
N ARG A 267 3.03 3.49 23.65
CA ARG A 267 1.77 3.16 24.32
C ARG A 267 0.83 4.37 24.42
N GLN A 268 1.34 5.51 24.91
CA GLN A 268 0.57 6.75 25.05
C GLN A 268 0.14 7.29 23.69
N LEU A 269 1.02 7.26 22.69
CA LEU A 269 0.72 7.74 21.34
C LEU A 269 -0.39 6.90 20.69
N LYS A 270 -0.33 5.56 20.78
CA LYS A 270 -1.37 4.69 20.20
C LYS A 270 -2.73 4.97 20.83
N ASN A 271 -2.78 5.15 22.15
CA ASN A 271 -4.01 5.54 22.84
C ASN A 271 -4.50 6.94 22.41
N ALA A 272 -3.59 7.90 22.31
CA ALA A 272 -3.90 9.26 21.93
C ALA A 272 -4.42 9.36 20.48
N LEU A 273 -3.88 8.57 19.56
CA LEU A 273 -4.33 8.48 18.17
C LEU A 273 -5.66 7.74 18.04
N ASN A 274 -5.87 6.63 18.75
CA ASN A 274 -7.17 5.95 18.79
C ASN A 274 -8.27 6.85 19.36
N THR A 275 -7.94 7.69 20.34
CA THR A 275 -8.87 8.70 20.87
C THR A 275 -9.17 9.80 19.86
N GLN A 276 -8.14 10.27 19.11
CA GLN A 276 -8.29 11.30 18.08
C GLN A 276 -9.09 10.81 16.86
N PHE A 277 -8.95 9.52 16.51
CA PHE A 277 -9.51 8.91 15.31
C PHE A 277 -10.30 7.63 15.64
N PRO A 278 -11.39 7.72 16.41
CA PRO A 278 -12.08 6.55 16.98
C PRO A 278 -12.72 5.63 15.92
N SER A 279 -13.01 6.15 14.73
CA SER A 279 -13.59 5.37 13.62
C SER A 279 -12.57 4.66 12.73
N ARG A 280 -11.27 4.85 12.96
CA ARG A 280 -10.23 4.45 11.99
C ARG A 280 -9.39 3.23 12.39
N SER A 281 -9.54 2.74 13.62
CA SER A 281 -8.80 1.56 14.14
C SER A 281 -7.30 1.65 13.85
N ILE A 282 -6.61 2.57 14.54
CA ILE A 282 -5.23 2.95 14.23
C ILE A 282 -4.27 1.77 14.36
N LYS A 283 -3.47 1.54 13.33
CA LYS A 283 -2.53 0.41 13.22
C LYS A 283 -1.08 0.82 13.36
N TYR A 284 -0.31 0.06 14.10
CA TYR A 284 1.14 0.18 14.24
C TYR A 284 1.79 -0.99 13.50
N ILE A 285 2.62 -0.67 12.54
CA ILE A 285 3.43 -1.61 11.78
C ILE A 285 4.88 -1.38 12.13
N PHE A 286 5.58 -2.43 12.55
CA PHE A 286 7.00 -2.38 12.82
C PHE A 286 7.76 -3.19 11.78
N GLU A 287 8.87 -2.63 11.31
CA GLU A 287 9.82 -3.30 10.44
C GLU A 287 11.17 -3.51 11.15
N PRO A 288 11.30 -4.50 12.05
CA PRO A 288 12.59 -4.81 12.64
C PRO A 288 13.43 -5.68 11.71
N TYR A 289 14.75 -5.41 11.70
CA TYR A 289 15.73 -6.35 11.17
C TYR A 289 15.75 -7.66 11.95
N ASN A 290 15.61 -7.60 13.28
CA ASN A 290 15.53 -8.75 14.18
C ASN A 290 14.16 -8.80 14.90
N PRO A 291 13.16 -9.51 14.35
CA PRO A 291 11.82 -9.57 14.94
C PRO A 291 11.79 -10.23 16.33
N ILE A 292 12.68 -11.19 16.58
CA ILE A 292 12.76 -11.90 17.86
C ILE A 292 13.26 -10.98 18.96
N ALA A 293 14.29 -10.17 18.69
CA ALA A 293 14.82 -9.20 19.65
C ALA A 293 13.73 -8.19 20.05
N TRP A 294 13.02 -7.62 19.09
CA TRP A 294 11.90 -6.70 19.34
C TRP A 294 10.85 -7.31 20.27
N VAL A 295 10.39 -8.52 19.95
CA VAL A 295 9.37 -9.23 20.71
C VAL A 295 9.85 -9.54 22.14
N ASN A 296 11.10 -9.95 22.29
CA ASN A 296 11.69 -10.24 23.59
C ASN A 296 11.79 -8.97 24.46
N ASP A 297 12.22 -7.85 23.89
CA ASP A 297 12.31 -6.58 24.62
C ASP A 297 10.95 -6.09 25.11
N VAL A 298 9.93 -6.12 24.25
CA VAL A 298 8.57 -5.75 24.65
C VAL A 298 8.02 -6.74 25.70
N ASN A 299 8.27 -8.03 25.53
CA ASN A 299 7.81 -9.06 26.45
C ASN A 299 8.50 -8.98 27.83
N ALA A 300 9.75 -8.52 27.89
CA ALA A 300 10.51 -8.35 29.12
C ALA A 300 10.02 -7.18 29.99
N THR A 301 9.24 -6.25 29.43
CA THR A 301 8.68 -5.13 30.18
C THR A 301 7.73 -5.58 31.31
N SER A 302 7.56 -4.72 32.31
CA SER A 302 6.65 -4.94 33.44
C SER A 302 5.16 -4.70 33.09
N TYR A 303 4.87 -4.22 31.88
CA TYR A 303 3.51 -3.96 31.42
C TYR A 303 2.65 -5.24 31.37
N ASN A 304 1.34 -5.08 31.55
CA ASN A 304 0.40 -6.17 31.30
C ASN A 304 0.33 -6.48 29.78
N LEU A 305 -0.24 -7.63 29.42
CA LEU A 305 -0.30 -8.07 28.01
C LEU A 305 -1.03 -7.07 27.09
N ALA A 306 -2.05 -6.37 27.59
CA ALA A 306 -2.80 -5.41 26.77
C ALA A 306 -1.93 -4.18 26.43
N ASP A 307 -1.22 -3.64 27.42
CA ASP A 307 -0.27 -2.54 27.21
C ASP A 307 0.93 -2.97 26.36
N LYS A 308 1.44 -4.20 26.55
CA LYS A 308 2.48 -4.77 25.68
C LYS A 308 2.04 -4.83 24.22
N LYS A 309 0.78 -5.16 23.93
CA LYS A 309 0.24 -5.13 22.56
C LYS A 309 0.11 -3.72 21.97
N LEU A 310 -0.05 -2.69 22.81
CA LEU A 310 0.00 -1.32 22.34
C LEU A 310 1.42 -0.93 21.90
N ILE A 311 2.43 -1.43 22.62
CA ILE A 311 3.85 -1.18 22.34
C ILE A 311 4.33 -2.00 21.14
N ALA A 312 4.08 -3.31 21.14
CA ALA A 312 4.62 -4.24 20.14
C ALA A 312 4.14 -3.92 18.71
N GLY A 313 2.94 -3.35 18.59
CA GLY A 313 2.28 -3.07 17.32
C GLY A 313 1.21 -4.09 16.95
N ASP A 314 0.59 -3.89 15.78
CA ASP A 314 -0.46 -4.75 15.23
C ASP A 314 0.04 -5.65 14.09
N TYR A 315 1.21 -5.35 13.53
CA TYR A 315 1.81 -6.15 12.47
C TYR A 315 3.33 -6.01 12.49
N LEU A 316 4.02 -7.14 12.30
CA LEU A 316 5.47 -7.24 12.27
C LEU A 316 5.91 -7.68 10.87
N ALA A 317 6.58 -6.78 10.15
CA ALA A 317 7.14 -7.09 8.84
C ALA A 317 8.66 -7.24 8.99
N ALA A 318 9.23 -8.43 8.80
CA ALA A 318 10.68 -8.54 8.85
C ALA A 318 11.32 -7.87 7.62
N GLU A 319 12.30 -7.01 7.90
CA GLU A 319 13.16 -6.39 6.89
C GLU A 319 14.14 -7.42 6.29
N SER A 320 14.65 -8.34 7.12
CA SER A 320 15.74 -9.22 6.71
C SER A 320 15.31 -10.17 5.59
N ILE A 321 16.29 -10.64 4.80
CA ILE A 321 16.09 -11.72 3.82
C ILE A 321 15.83 -13.09 4.47
N GLN A 322 15.89 -13.15 5.80
CA GLN A 322 15.75 -14.38 6.58
C GLN A 322 14.28 -14.61 6.93
N TYR A 323 13.97 -15.85 7.29
CA TYR A 323 12.61 -16.24 7.66
C TYR A 323 12.34 -16.06 9.15
N ASP A 324 13.09 -15.23 9.87
CA ASP A 324 13.01 -15.16 11.35
C ASP A 324 11.63 -14.74 11.85
N TYR A 325 10.84 -14.05 11.03
CA TYR A 325 9.43 -13.75 11.32
C TYR A 325 8.53 -15.01 11.40
N ILE A 326 9.02 -16.18 10.96
CA ILE A 326 8.30 -17.44 11.06
C ILE A 326 8.56 -18.17 12.37
N ASP A 327 9.48 -17.67 13.20
CA ASP A 327 9.91 -18.35 14.41
C ASP A 327 8.73 -18.49 15.42
N PRO A 328 8.42 -19.72 15.89
CA PRO A 328 7.37 -19.96 16.86
C PRO A 328 7.52 -19.16 18.16
N GLN A 329 8.75 -18.77 18.53
CA GLN A 329 9.03 -17.94 19.70
C GLN A 329 8.23 -16.65 19.67
N ILE A 330 8.05 -16.02 18.50
CA ILE A 330 7.29 -14.78 18.36
C ILE A 330 5.86 -14.99 18.84
N THR A 331 5.19 -16.03 18.31
CA THR A 331 3.78 -16.34 18.65
C THR A 331 3.62 -16.87 20.07
N SER A 332 4.66 -17.50 20.64
CA SER A 332 4.61 -18.08 22.00
C SER A 332 4.42 -17.03 23.10
N THR A 333 4.77 -15.78 22.84
CA THR A 333 4.57 -14.65 23.77
C THR A 333 3.10 -14.22 23.90
N GLY A 334 2.24 -14.58 22.93
CA GLY A 334 0.87 -14.10 22.84
C GLY A 334 0.72 -12.64 22.40
N LEU A 335 1.84 -11.97 22.04
CA LEU A 335 1.82 -10.60 21.50
C LEU A 335 1.27 -10.57 20.07
N PHE A 336 1.65 -11.54 19.24
CA PHE A 336 1.24 -11.66 17.85
C PHE A 336 0.62 -13.03 17.56
N ALA A 337 -0.41 -13.05 16.72
CA ALA A 337 -0.86 -14.26 16.04
C ALA A 337 -0.02 -14.51 14.78
N SER A 338 -0.13 -15.70 14.17
CA SER A 338 0.67 -16.04 12.98
C SER A 338 0.38 -15.11 11.81
N GLU A 339 -0.87 -14.67 11.66
CA GLU A 339 -1.35 -13.73 10.65
C GLU A 339 -0.89 -12.28 10.88
N ASP A 340 -0.38 -11.94 12.06
CA ASP A 340 0.15 -10.61 12.37
C ASP A 340 1.63 -10.47 11.98
N LEU A 341 2.18 -11.47 11.30
CA LEU A 341 3.58 -11.55 10.89
C LEU A 341 3.69 -11.56 9.36
N GLY A 342 4.78 -11.03 8.85
CA GLY A 342 5.13 -11.17 7.44
C GLY A 342 6.48 -10.54 7.13
N SER A 343 6.66 -10.14 5.89
CA SER A 343 7.95 -9.66 5.39
C SER A 343 7.78 -8.47 4.47
N SER A 344 8.72 -7.54 4.57
CA SER A 344 8.85 -6.42 3.66
C SER A 344 10.20 -6.37 2.96
N THR A 345 10.96 -7.47 3.08
CA THR A 345 12.32 -7.68 2.54
C THR A 345 12.53 -6.96 1.20
N PRO A 346 13.48 -6.00 1.14
CA PRO A 346 13.72 -5.19 -0.06
C PRO A 346 14.58 -5.91 -1.11
N ASP A 347 15.41 -6.87 -0.70
CA ASP A 347 16.50 -7.45 -1.51
C ASP A 347 16.07 -8.56 -2.48
N PHE A 348 15.27 -8.18 -3.47
CA PHE A 348 15.10 -9.01 -4.66
C PHE A 348 16.10 -8.59 -5.73
N ARG A 349 17.12 -9.43 -5.97
CA ARG A 349 18.01 -9.28 -7.12
C ARG A 349 17.25 -9.65 -8.42
N PRO A 350 17.11 -8.72 -9.38
CA PRO A 350 16.31 -8.95 -10.59
C PRO A 350 16.95 -9.95 -11.55
N GLU A 351 18.26 -10.21 -11.44
CA GLU A 351 18.98 -11.11 -12.33
C GLU A 351 18.61 -12.56 -12.04
N ALA A 352 18.07 -13.27 -13.04
CA ALA A 352 18.11 -14.72 -13.03
C ALA A 352 19.59 -15.16 -13.09
N PRO A 353 20.03 -16.12 -12.25
CA PRO A 353 19.23 -17.12 -11.54
C PRO A 353 18.79 -16.76 -10.11
N TYR A 354 19.03 -15.54 -9.63
CA TYR A 354 18.87 -15.18 -8.22
C TYR A 354 17.41 -14.94 -7.78
N TYR A 355 16.49 -14.57 -8.69
CA TYR A 355 15.10 -14.30 -8.30
C TYR A 355 14.35 -15.51 -7.70
N VAL A 356 14.39 -16.67 -8.39
CA VAL A 356 13.68 -17.90 -8.02
C VAL A 356 14.01 -18.40 -6.59
N PRO A 357 15.29 -18.51 -6.16
CA PRO A 357 15.64 -19.02 -4.84
C PRO A 357 15.27 -18.09 -3.68
N TYR A 358 14.95 -16.82 -3.92
CA TYR A 358 14.55 -15.88 -2.84
C TYR A 358 13.05 -15.58 -2.86
N ALA A 359 12.44 -15.37 -4.04
CA ALA A 359 11.03 -14.95 -4.12
C ALA A 359 10.06 -16.10 -3.83
N LEU A 360 10.32 -17.30 -4.37
CA LEU A 360 9.39 -18.42 -4.21
C LEU A 360 9.27 -18.91 -2.77
N PRO A 361 10.38 -19.07 -2.01
CA PRO A 361 10.27 -19.32 -0.57
C PRO A 361 9.48 -18.27 0.19
N LEU A 362 9.67 -16.99 -0.13
CA LEU A 362 8.94 -15.93 0.57
C LEU A 362 7.44 -16.01 0.30
N ILE A 363 7.04 -16.16 -0.96
CA ILE A 363 5.64 -16.35 -1.36
C ILE A 363 5.07 -17.62 -0.71
N GLY A 364 5.84 -18.71 -0.74
CA GLY A 364 5.42 -20.02 -0.28
C GLY A 364 5.18 -20.08 1.22
N GLU A 365 6.16 -19.61 2.01
CA GLU A 365 6.05 -19.54 3.47
C GLU A 365 4.95 -18.55 3.89
N ALA A 366 4.86 -17.39 3.24
CA ALA A 366 3.82 -16.43 3.58
C ALA A 366 2.42 -16.96 3.22
N GLY A 367 2.27 -17.47 2.00
CA GLY A 367 1.03 -18.01 1.47
C GLY A 367 0.54 -19.20 2.30
N LYS A 368 1.40 -20.15 2.65
CA LYS A 368 1.00 -21.33 3.44
C LYS A 368 0.51 -20.98 4.84
N ASN A 369 1.05 -19.91 5.43
CA ASN A 369 0.79 -19.52 6.82
C ASN A 369 -0.15 -18.32 6.99
N GLY A 370 -0.74 -17.80 5.90
CA GLY A 370 -1.69 -16.67 5.96
C GLY A 370 -1.03 -15.33 6.25
N ARG A 371 0.24 -15.18 5.90
CA ARG A 371 1.07 -13.99 6.15
C ARG A 371 1.15 -13.11 4.92
N PHE A 372 1.65 -11.89 5.11
CA PHE A 372 1.73 -10.89 4.05
C PHE A 372 3.17 -10.64 3.62
N VAL A 373 3.33 -10.29 2.36
CA VAL A 373 4.59 -9.88 1.75
C VAL A 373 4.36 -8.51 1.16
N ASN A 374 5.17 -7.51 1.49
CA ASN A 374 4.98 -6.14 1.02
C ASN A 374 6.31 -5.51 0.57
N TRP A 375 6.23 -4.28 0.08
CA TRP A 375 7.39 -3.40 -0.08
C TRP A 375 7.49 -2.47 1.13
N TYR A 376 8.67 -2.31 1.72
CA TYR A 376 8.91 -1.23 2.69
C TYR A 376 9.23 0.10 2.01
N GLY A 377 10.46 0.57 1.93
CA GLY A 377 10.73 1.91 1.40
C GLY A 377 11.10 1.91 -0.09
N ARG A 378 11.71 0.81 -0.55
CA ARG A 378 12.47 0.73 -1.80
C ARG A 378 12.04 -0.48 -2.63
N PRO A 379 11.55 -0.27 -3.87
CA PRO A 379 11.44 -1.34 -4.84
C PRO A 379 12.83 -1.70 -5.40
N GLY A 380 13.54 -2.68 -4.82
CA GLY A 380 14.77 -3.25 -5.40
C GLY A 380 16.01 -3.26 -4.50
N PRO A 381 17.12 -3.87 -4.98
CA PRO A 381 18.25 -4.28 -4.13
C PRO A 381 19.02 -3.12 -3.51
N ASP A 382 19.58 -3.35 -2.32
CA ASP A 382 20.40 -2.43 -1.51
C ASP A 382 21.60 -1.82 -2.29
N PRO A 383 21.86 -0.50 -2.19
CA PRO A 383 22.98 0.20 -2.82
C PRO A 383 24.39 -0.23 -2.36
N TYR A 384 24.54 -0.98 -1.26
CA TYR A 384 25.83 -1.43 -0.75
C TYR A 384 26.33 -2.74 -1.39
N SER A 385 25.51 -3.38 -2.23
CA SER A 385 25.85 -4.60 -2.95
C SER A 385 26.49 -4.31 -4.32
N THR A 386 27.80 -4.03 -4.31
CA THR A 386 28.74 -4.04 -5.45
C THR A 386 28.43 -3.16 -6.66
N SER A 387 29.37 -2.25 -6.93
CA SER A 387 29.50 -1.38 -8.09
C SER A 387 29.12 -2.04 -9.43
N ASN A 388 28.05 -1.54 -10.08
CA ASN A 388 27.86 -1.41 -11.55
C ASN A 388 26.41 -1.56 -12.05
N ALA A 389 25.40 -1.71 -11.19
CA ALA A 389 24.01 -1.53 -11.60
C ALA A 389 23.55 -0.09 -11.25
N PRO A 390 22.84 0.63 -12.14
CA PRO A 390 22.25 1.91 -11.78
C PRO A 390 21.27 1.71 -10.63
N HIS A 391 21.73 2.16 -9.47
CA HIS A 391 21.06 2.82 -8.35
C HIS A 391 19.53 2.96 -8.51
N ASP A 392 18.79 2.48 -7.51
CA ASP A 392 17.44 2.93 -7.18
C ASP A 392 16.41 2.78 -8.31
N ASN A 393 16.02 1.54 -8.62
CA ASN A 393 15.01 1.30 -9.65
C ASN A 393 13.60 1.68 -9.13
N PRO A 394 12.99 2.79 -9.58
CA PRO A 394 11.59 3.06 -9.28
C PRO A 394 10.71 1.90 -9.77
N ILE A 395 9.48 1.78 -9.26
CA ILE A 395 8.61 0.64 -9.56
C ILE A 395 8.49 0.32 -11.04
N TYR A 396 8.48 1.33 -11.92
CA TYR A 396 8.38 1.12 -13.37
C TYR A 396 9.61 0.44 -14.01
N MET A 397 10.77 0.45 -13.34
CA MET A 397 11.98 -0.23 -13.80
C MET A 397 12.09 -1.66 -13.26
N LEU A 398 11.25 -2.05 -12.30
CA LEU A 398 11.26 -3.43 -11.79
C LEU A 398 10.66 -4.41 -12.80
N PRO A 399 11.20 -5.64 -12.90
CA PRO A 399 10.58 -6.72 -13.64
C PRO A 399 9.17 -7.05 -13.12
N ASP A 400 8.22 -7.31 -14.02
CA ASP A 400 6.84 -7.57 -13.63
C ASP A 400 6.67 -8.80 -12.72
N MET A 401 7.55 -9.80 -12.85
CA MET A 401 7.55 -10.97 -11.96
C MET A 401 7.77 -10.56 -10.50
N MET A 402 8.65 -9.59 -10.23
CA MET A 402 8.93 -9.07 -8.88
C MET A 402 7.74 -8.28 -8.33
N LYS A 403 7.06 -7.52 -9.19
CA LYS A 403 5.84 -6.81 -8.82
C LYS A 403 4.72 -7.79 -8.44
N LEU A 404 4.59 -8.88 -9.18
CA LEU A 404 3.54 -9.87 -8.97
C LEU A 404 3.81 -10.72 -7.72
N SER A 405 5.05 -11.11 -7.43
CA SER A 405 5.36 -11.94 -6.26
C SER A 405 4.95 -11.32 -4.92
N LYS A 406 5.00 -9.99 -4.81
CA LYS A 406 4.62 -9.27 -3.60
C LYS A 406 3.12 -9.28 -3.33
N VAL A 407 2.28 -9.72 -4.26
CA VAL A 407 0.82 -9.74 -4.04
C VAL A 407 0.22 -11.15 -4.00
N VAL A 408 0.94 -12.19 -4.43
CA VAL A 408 0.37 -13.56 -4.53
C VAL A 408 -0.19 -14.07 -3.19
N ALA A 409 0.63 -14.04 -2.13
CA ALA A 409 0.20 -14.48 -0.81
C ALA A 409 -0.90 -13.55 -0.24
N ASN A 410 -0.75 -12.24 -0.43
CA ASN A 410 -1.69 -11.23 0.05
C ASN A 410 -3.07 -11.41 -0.57
N TRP A 411 -3.14 -11.64 -1.88
CA TRP A 411 -4.38 -11.84 -2.61
C TRP A 411 -5.09 -13.12 -2.20
N ASP A 412 -4.37 -14.20 -1.92
CA ASP A 412 -4.98 -15.41 -1.33
C ASP A 412 -5.58 -15.13 0.06
N ASN A 413 -4.92 -14.31 0.88
CA ASN A 413 -5.46 -13.88 2.18
C ASN A 413 -6.74 -13.06 2.03
N ILE A 414 -6.71 -12.04 1.16
CA ILE A 414 -7.84 -11.13 0.92
C ILE A 414 -9.04 -11.87 0.30
N ASN A 415 -8.78 -12.83 -0.60
CA ASN A 415 -9.80 -13.70 -1.17
C ASN A 415 -10.32 -14.77 -0.20
N GLY A 416 -9.79 -14.83 1.02
CA GLY A 416 -10.23 -15.77 2.03
C GLY A 416 -9.93 -17.23 1.69
N VAL A 417 -8.89 -17.50 0.89
CA VAL A 417 -8.51 -18.88 0.53
C VAL A 417 -8.10 -19.62 1.81
N PRO A 418 -8.75 -20.74 2.19
CA PRO A 418 -8.44 -21.43 3.44
C PRO A 418 -6.98 -21.94 3.49
N LEU A 419 -6.31 -21.86 4.64
CA LEU A 419 -4.92 -22.35 4.79
C LEU A 419 -4.77 -23.86 4.49
N GLY A 420 -5.86 -24.63 4.69
CA GLY A 420 -5.93 -26.06 4.36
C GLY A 420 -5.94 -26.35 2.85
N SER A 421 -6.33 -25.37 2.02
CA SER A 421 -6.32 -25.48 0.55
C SER A 421 -5.09 -24.82 -0.07
N ARG A 422 -4.05 -24.55 0.73
CA ARG A 422 -2.77 -23.99 0.30
C ARG A 422 -1.67 -25.01 0.55
N SER A 423 -0.72 -25.11 -0.38
CA SER A 423 0.44 -25.99 -0.26
C SER A 423 1.71 -25.23 -0.62
N TRP A 424 2.77 -25.48 0.15
CA TRP A 424 4.12 -25.03 -0.14
C TRP A 424 5.06 -26.23 -0.06
N ASN A 425 5.91 -26.41 -1.08
CA ASN A 425 6.96 -27.40 -1.10
C ASN A 425 8.31 -26.68 -1.27
N ASN A 426 9.11 -26.68 -0.20
CA ASN A 426 10.41 -26.02 -0.14
C ASN A 426 11.51 -26.73 -0.96
N VAL A 427 11.30 -27.98 -1.38
CA VAL A 427 12.23 -28.72 -2.25
C VAL A 427 11.98 -28.39 -3.71
N SER A 428 10.73 -28.46 -4.17
CA SER A 428 10.37 -28.12 -5.55
C SER A 428 10.16 -26.62 -5.78
N LEU A 429 10.27 -25.81 -4.73
CA LEU A 429 9.95 -24.38 -4.70
C LEU A 429 8.58 -24.09 -5.32
N ALA A 430 7.55 -24.83 -4.92
CA ALA A 430 6.22 -24.72 -5.50
C ALA A 430 5.17 -24.36 -4.46
N TYR A 431 4.58 -23.18 -4.63
CA TYR A 431 3.39 -22.72 -3.92
C TYR A 431 2.15 -22.92 -4.79
N SER A 432 1.06 -23.39 -4.20
CA SER A 432 -0.23 -23.50 -4.88
C SER A 432 -1.40 -23.30 -3.91
N SER A 433 -2.46 -22.70 -4.44
CA SER A 433 -3.76 -22.59 -3.80
C SER A 433 -4.86 -22.73 -4.85
N THR A 434 -6.13 -22.62 -4.44
CA THR A 434 -7.26 -22.58 -5.38
C THR A 434 -7.30 -21.34 -6.28
N MET A 435 -6.52 -20.29 -5.98
CA MET A 435 -6.52 -19.03 -6.71
C MET A 435 -5.17 -18.68 -7.33
N SER A 436 -4.09 -19.31 -6.86
CA SER A 436 -2.71 -18.87 -7.12
C SER A 436 -1.75 -20.04 -7.34
N ARG A 437 -0.66 -19.77 -8.07
CA ARG A 437 0.49 -20.67 -8.20
C ARG A 437 1.76 -19.84 -8.33
N ALA A 438 2.81 -20.25 -7.65
CA ALA A 438 4.15 -19.70 -7.84
C ALA A 438 5.16 -20.84 -7.81
N ASP A 439 5.81 -21.10 -8.93
CA ASP A 439 6.90 -22.06 -9.06
C ASP A 439 7.97 -21.56 -10.03
N GLN A 440 8.93 -22.41 -10.39
CA GLN A 440 10.02 -22.05 -11.30
C GLN A 440 9.57 -21.76 -12.74
N ASN A 441 8.32 -22.09 -13.09
CA ASN A 441 7.79 -21.98 -14.45
C ASN A 441 6.76 -20.86 -14.59
N VAL A 442 5.98 -20.57 -13.54
CA VAL A 442 4.90 -19.59 -13.59
C VAL A 442 4.65 -18.94 -12.23
N ILE A 443 4.26 -17.67 -12.26
CA ILE A 443 3.68 -16.97 -11.12
C ILE A 443 2.33 -16.41 -11.57
N TYR A 444 1.25 -16.82 -10.93
CA TYR A 444 -0.07 -16.23 -11.13
C TYR A 444 -0.90 -16.17 -9.87
N SER A 445 -1.81 -15.20 -9.84
CA SER A 445 -2.81 -15.06 -8.77
C SER A 445 -4.05 -14.33 -9.30
N ARG A 446 -5.20 -14.56 -8.66
CA ARG A 446 -6.46 -13.86 -8.96
C ARG A 446 -6.56 -12.60 -8.14
N ARG A 447 -6.66 -11.45 -8.82
CA ARG A 447 -6.78 -10.15 -8.16
C ARG A 447 -8.07 -10.12 -7.34
N PRO A 448 -8.04 -9.75 -6.05
CA PRO A 448 -9.23 -9.82 -5.24
C PRO A 448 -10.35 -8.93 -5.78
N GLY A 449 -11.55 -9.50 -5.79
CA GLY A 449 -12.76 -8.83 -6.27
C GLY A 449 -12.95 -8.69 -7.76
N THR A 450 -12.00 -9.19 -8.51
CA THR A 450 -12.16 -9.42 -9.93
C THR A 450 -11.91 -10.90 -10.18
N ASN A 451 -12.32 -11.41 -11.33
CA ASN A 451 -11.92 -12.74 -11.77
C ASN A 451 -10.75 -12.66 -12.75
N MET A 452 -9.97 -11.58 -12.65
CA MET A 452 -8.77 -11.34 -13.45
C MET A 452 -7.60 -12.13 -12.88
N ILE A 453 -6.95 -12.90 -13.73
CA ILE A 453 -5.72 -13.61 -13.40
C ILE A 453 -4.55 -12.77 -13.90
N TYR A 454 -3.70 -12.32 -12.98
CA TYR A 454 -2.40 -11.77 -13.35
C TYR A 454 -1.42 -12.93 -13.43
N VAL A 455 -0.71 -13.07 -14.54
CA VAL A 455 0.26 -14.14 -14.76
C VAL A 455 1.55 -13.62 -15.38
N ASN A 456 2.67 -14.09 -14.84
CA ASN A 456 3.99 -14.01 -15.46
C ASN A 456 4.49 -15.45 -15.74
N PHE A 457 4.77 -15.77 -17.00
CA PHE A 457 5.38 -17.03 -17.38
C PHE A 457 6.90 -16.88 -17.31
N LEU A 458 7.56 -17.71 -16.49
CA LEU A 458 9.02 -17.65 -16.29
C LEU A 458 9.77 -18.46 -17.36
N ASN A 459 9.11 -19.47 -17.94
CA ASN A 459 9.59 -20.25 -19.07
C ASN A 459 8.42 -20.89 -19.85
N SER A 460 8.75 -21.60 -20.94
CA SER A 460 7.78 -22.27 -21.83
C SER A 460 6.99 -23.42 -21.19
N SER A 461 7.41 -23.92 -20.02
CA SER A 461 6.69 -24.97 -19.28
C SER A 461 5.66 -24.40 -18.30
N GLY A 462 5.58 -23.07 -18.16
CA GLY A 462 4.62 -22.42 -17.27
C GLY A 462 3.18 -22.62 -17.74
N GLN A 463 2.28 -22.94 -16.81
CA GLN A 463 0.88 -23.19 -17.08
C GLN A 463 -0.03 -22.55 -16.03
N VAL A 464 -1.09 -21.89 -16.50
CA VAL A 464 -2.20 -21.42 -15.65
C VAL A 464 -3.34 -22.42 -15.76
N THR A 465 -3.94 -22.76 -14.62
CA THR A 465 -5.13 -23.61 -14.56
C THR A 465 -6.35 -22.75 -14.25
N LEU A 466 -7.35 -22.84 -15.12
CA LEU A 466 -8.67 -22.25 -14.92
C LEU A 466 -9.47 -23.07 -13.92
N ASN A 467 -10.25 -22.38 -13.09
CA ASN A 467 -11.18 -23.05 -12.20
C ASN A 467 -12.32 -23.69 -13.00
N ALA A 468 -13.03 -24.63 -12.38
CA ALA A 468 -14.18 -25.26 -13.01
C ALA A 468 -15.22 -24.20 -13.46
N GLY A 469 -15.59 -24.24 -14.74
CA GLY A 469 -16.55 -23.30 -15.33
C GLY A 469 -15.96 -21.97 -15.81
N GLU A 470 -14.68 -21.68 -15.53
CA GLU A 470 -13.98 -20.54 -16.13
C GLU A 470 -13.58 -20.85 -17.58
N SER A 471 -13.69 -19.86 -18.46
CA SER A 471 -13.07 -19.83 -19.79
C SER A 471 -12.39 -18.49 -20.01
N VAL A 472 -11.47 -18.38 -20.97
CA VAL A 472 -10.80 -17.11 -21.26
C VAL A 472 -11.74 -16.21 -22.06
N ALA A 473 -12.03 -15.02 -21.55
CA ALA A 473 -12.79 -13.99 -22.25
C ALA A 473 -11.88 -13.02 -23.01
N LYS A 474 -10.79 -12.59 -22.38
CA LYS A 474 -9.86 -11.59 -22.94
C LYS A 474 -8.47 -11.77 -22.32
N VAL A 475 -7.43 -11.46 -23.09
CA VAL A 475 -6.03 -11.44 -22.62
C VAL A 475 -5.41 -10.11 -22.97
N MET A 476 -4.81 -9.44 -21.98
CA MET A 476 -4.11 -8.16 -22.14
C MET A 476 -2.67 -8.28 -21.67
N ARG A 477 -1.75 -7.62 -22.39
CA ARG A 477 -0.41 -7.32 -21.86
C ARG A 477 -0.50 -6.18 -20.85
N VAL A 478 0.49 -6.03 -20.00
CA VAL A 478 0.59 -4.90 -19.06
C VAL A 478 1.65 -3.88 -19.44
N ASN A 479 1.52 -2.66 -18.94
CA ASN A 479 2.60 -1.67 -18.89
C ASN A 479 3.48 -1.86 -17.64
N GLU A 480 4.47 -0.99 -17.49
CA GLU A 480 5.38 -0.92 -16.35
C GLU A 480 4.69 -0.72 -14.98
N PHE A 481 3.40 -0.37 -14.92
CA PHE A 481 2.61 -0.21 -13.71
C PHE A 481 1.61 -1.34 -13.47
N MET A 482 1.67 -2.42 -14.26
CA MET A 482 0.74 -3.56 -14.23
C MET A 482 -0.70 -3.22 -14.69
N GLU A 483 -0.87 -2.15 -15.47
CA GLU A 483 -2.14 -1.78 -16.08
C GLU A 483 -2.29 -2.42 -17.48
N PRO A 484 -3.50 -2.81 -17.91
CA PRO A 484 -3.72 -3.40 -19.22
C PRO A 484 -3.36 -2.42 -20.35
N THR A 485 -2.76 -2.92 -21.43
CA THR A 485 -2.38 -2.14 -22.61
C THR A 485 -3.01 -2.69 -23.88
N VAL A 486 -2.31 -3.56 -24.61
CA VAL A 486 -2.77 -4.15 -25.87
C VAL A 486 -3.16 -5.61 -25.66
N SER A 487 -3.91 -6.16 -26.62
CA SER A 487 -4.25 -7.59 -26.63
C SER A 487 -2.99 -8.46 -26.57
N GLY A 488 -2.99 -9.44 -25.68
CA GLY A 488 -1.99 -10.49 -25.57
C GLY A 488 -2.48 -11.86 -26.05
N ALA A 489 -3.64 -11.92 -26.69
CA ALA A 489 -4.29 -13.19 -27.03
C ALA A 489 -3.46 -14.11 -27.94
N SER A 490 -2.66 -13.54 -28.85
CA SER A 490 -1.77 -14.31 -29.72
C SER A 490 -0.58 -14.92 -28.98
N ASP A 491 -0.24 -14.38 -27.82
CA ASP A 491 0.92 -14.81 -27.06
C ASP A 491 0.64 -16.06 -26.24
N LEU A 492 -0.63 -16.43 -26.07
CA LEU A 492 -1.05 -17.55 -25.23
C LEU A 492 -1.82 -18.58 -26.04
N THR A 493 -1.67 -19.85 -25.67
CA THR A 493 -2.51 -20.95 -26.14
C THR A 493 -3.44 -21.38 -25.01
N VAL A 494 -4.73 -21.46 -25.32
CA VAL A 494 -5.77 -21.97 -24.41
C VAL A 494 -6.17 -23.36 -24.88
N SER A 495 -5.99 -24.37 -24.03
CA SER A 495 -6.36 -25.75 -24.30
C SER A 495 -7.15 -26.32 -23.12
N GLY A 496 -8.47 -26.46 -23.29
CA GLY A 496 -9.36 -26.83 -22.20
C GLY A 496 -9.29 -25.85 -21.04
N SER A 497 -8.96 -26.34 -19.84
CA SER A 497 -8.79 -25.55 -18.62
C SER A 497 -7.36 -25.04 -18.41
N THR A 498 -6.47 -25.18 -19.39
CA THR A 498 -5.06 -24.83 -19.24
C THR A 498 -4.66 -23.73 -20.22
N ILE A 499 -3.88 -22.76 -19.73
CA ILE A 499 -3.32 -21.66 -20.52
C ILE A 499 -1.80 -21.75 -20.45
N SER A 500 -1.16 -21.72 -21.62
CA SER A 500 0.30 -21.78 -21.75
C SER A 500 0.78 -20.63 -22.63
N ILE A 501 2.04 -20.25 -22.51
CA ILE A 501 2.66 -19.21 -23.34
C ILE A 501 3.20 -19.78 -24.65
N ASN A 502 2.96 -19.07 -25.75
CA ASN A 502 3.60 -19.29 -27.05
C ASN A 502 5.01 -18.69 -27.00
N TRP A 503 5.91 -19.41 -26.34
CA TRP A 503 7.24 -18.92 -26.01
C TRP A 503 8.11 -18.72 -27.26
N SER A 504 8.47 -17.48 -27.57
CA SER A 504 9.34 -17.17 -28.71
C SER A 504 10.78 -16.87 -28.28
N SER A 505 10.98 -16.27 -27.10
CA SER A 505 12.30 -16.01 -26.53
C SER A 505 12.28 -15.83 -25.00
N ALA A 506 13.45 -15.93 -24.36
CA ALA A 506 13.60 -15.65 -22.93
C ALA A 506 13.34 -14.18 -22.53
N TYR A 507 13.27 -13.26 -23.50
CA TYR A 507 12.92 -11.85 -23.29
C TYR A 507 11.40 -11.61 -23.22
N ASP A 508 10.57 -12.66 -23.37
CA ASP A 508 9.10 -12.62 -23.29
C ASP A 508 8.54 -12.77 -21.86
N ARG A 509 9.32 -12.46 -20.80
CA ARG A 509 8.87 -12.50 -19.38
C ARG A 509 7.88 -11.37 -19.03
N LYS A 510 6.91 -11.15 -19.90
CA LYS A 510 5.84 -10.16 -19.76
C LYS A 510 4.77 -10.69 -18.83
N THR A 511 4.16 -9.78 -18.08
CA THR A 511 2.93 -10.11 -17.37
C THR A 511 1.71 -9.92 -18.28
N TYR A 512 0.73 -10.80 -18.08
CA TYR A 512 -0.57 -10.77 -18.73
C TYR A 512 -1.68 -10.66 -17.70
N ILE A 513 -2.76 -9.99 -18.08
CA ILE A 513 -4.06 -10.03 -17.39
C ILE A 513 -4.99 -10.88 -18.23
N ILE A 514 -5.43 -11.99 -17.67
CA ILE A 514 -6.41 -12.89 -18.27
C ILE A 514 -7.75 -12.61 -17.60
N TYR A 515 -8.69 -12.11 -18.39
CA TYR A 515 -10.07 -11.96 -17.99
C TYR A 515 -10.79 -13.27 -18.25
N THR A 516 -11.47 -13.78 -17.24
CA THR A 516 -12.21 -15.04 -17.35
C THR A 516 -13.67 -14.76 -17.74
N SER A 517 -14.42 -15.76 -18.21
CA SER A 517 -15.85 -15.63 -18.52
C SER A 517 -16.73 -15.43 -17.30
N SER A 518 -16.17 -15.62 -16.10
CA SER A 518 -16.74 -15.17 -14.84
C SER A 518 -16.46 -13.70 -14.53
N ASP A 519 -15.57 -13.01 -15.27
CA ASP A 519 -15.55 -11.54 -15.26
C ASP A 519 -16.85 -11.07 -15.91
N ASN A 520 -17.78 -10.60 -15.08
CA ASN A 520 -19.10 -10.11 -15.49
C ASN A 520 -19.01 -8.75 -16.22
N GLU A 521 -17.90 -8.44 -16.88
CA GLU A 521 -17.75 -7.25 -17.70
C GLU A 521 -18.52 -7.45 -19.01
N ILE A 522 -19.62 -6.71 -19.13
CA ILE A 522 -20.52 -6.77 -20.28
C ILE A 522 -20.01 -5.91 -21.42
N LEU A 523 -19.25 -4.85 -21.10
CA LEU A 523 -18.78 -3.91 -22.11
C LEU A 523 -17.59 -4.46 -22.88
N THR A 524 -17.67 -4.37 -24.20
CA THR A 524 -16.57 -4.67 -25.12
C THR A 524 -15.74 -3.41 -25.38
N ASN A 525 -14.42 -3.55 -25.44
CA ASN A 525 -13.49 -2.44 -25.69
C ASN A 525 -13.74 -1.21 -24.79
N ASN A 526 -14.07 -1.44 -23.51
CA ASN A 526 -14.30 -0.40 -22.50
C ASN A 526 -13.05 0.42 -22.15
N SER A 527 -11.86 -0.07 -22.51
CA SER A 527 -10.59 0.65 -22.37
C SER A 527 -10.15 1.43 -23.63
N PHE A 528 -10.87 1.29 -24.76
CA PHE A 528 -10.55 1.91 -26.06
C PHE A 528 -9.18 1.53 -26.67
N GLU A 529 -8.55 0.48 -26.14
CA GLU A 529 -7.22 0.04 -26.57
C GLU A 529 -7.21 -0.49 -28.01
N ASN A 530 -8.34 -1.07 -28.44
CA ASN A 530 -8.58 -1.52 -29.82
C ASN A 530 -9.10 -0.39 -30.73
N GLY A 531 -8.90 0.85 -30.31
CA GLY A 531 -9.33 2.05 -31.01
C GLY A 531 -10.83 2.32 -30.92
N THR A 532 -11.34 3.12 -31.86
CA THR A 532 -12.76 3.55 -31.88
C THR A 532 -13.68 2.59 -32.64
N GLY A 533 -13.13 1.63 -33.39
CA GLY A 533 -13.92 0.83 -34.34
C GLY A 533 -14.69 -0.35 -33.77
N SER A 534 -14.46 -0.78 -32.52
CA SER A 534 -15.04 -2.02 -31.98
C SER A 534 -16.11 -1.74 -30.91
N GLY A 535 -17.34 -2.17 -31.19
CA GLY A 535 -18.45 -2.27 -30.24
C GLY A 535 -19.15 -0.96 -29.85
N TRP A 536 -18.65 0.21 -30.24
CA TRP A 536 -19.22 1.50 -29.85
C TRP A 536 -19.90 2.18 -31.05
N TRP A 537 -21.12 2.67 -30.82
CA TRP A 537 -21.88 3.50 -31.75
C TRP A 537 -21.72 4.98 -31.39
N TYR A 538 -21.44 5.78 -32.42
CA TYR A 538 -21.26 7.22 -32.34
C TYR A 538 -22.36 7.89 -33.16
N PRO A 539 -23.36 8.52 -32.51
CA PRO A 539 -24.43 9.19 -33.23
C PRO A 539 -23.88 10.36 -34.07
N SER A 540 -24.61 10.77 -35.10
CA SER A 540 -24.25 11.95 -35.90
C SER A 540 -24.26 13.21 -35.02
N GLY A 541 -23.13 13.91 -34.92
CA GLY A 541 -23.00 15.13 -34.12
C GLY A 541 -21.62 15.24 -33.46
N PRO A 542 -21.27 14.36 -32.51
CA PRO A 542 -19.96 14.35 -31.87
C PRO A 542 -18.82 13.95 -32.81
N SER A 543 -17.70 14.67 -32.72
CA SER A 543 -16.41 14.28 -33.26
C SER A 543 -15.66 13.44 -32.22
N VAL A 544 -15.33 12.20 -32.60
CA VAL A 544 -14.72 11.21 -31.72
C VAL A 544 -13.26 10.99 -32.11
N SER A 545 -12.36 11.04 -31.12
CA SER A 545 -10.93 10.78 -31.31
C SER A 545 -10.36 10.02 -30.12
N LEU A 546 -9.26 9.30 -30.33
CA LEU A 546 -8.50 8.71 -29.23
C LEU A 546 -7.49 9.73 -28.71
N LEU A 547 -7.33 9.75 -27.40
CA LEU A 547 -6.26 10.44 -26.73
C LEU A 547 -5.32 9.40 -26.14
N ASP A 548 -4.10 9.36 -26.67
CA ASP A 548 -2.99 8.65 -26.03
C ASP A 548 -2.49 9.50 -24.84
N LYS A 549 -2.18 8.85 -23.71
CA LYS A 549 -1.51 9.43 -22.52
C LYS A 549 -2.35 10.17 -21.47
N TYR A 550 -3.65 9.92 -21.35
CA TYR A 550 -4.45 10.64 -20.32
C TYR A 550 -5.14 9.77 -19.27
N THR A 551 -4.94 8.45 -19.17
CA THR A 551 -5.73 7.59 -18.26
C THR A 551 -4.98 6.40 -17.64
N TYR A 552 -5.60 5.88 -16.56
CA TYR A 552 -5.40 4.62 -15.83
C TYR A 552 -5.33 3.33 -16.69
N THR A 553 -5.66 3.38 -17.99
CA THR A 553 -5.64 2.22 -18.90
C THR A 553 -4.86 2.44 -20.18
N GLY A 554 -4.17 3.58 -20.36
CA GLY A 554 -3.38 3.88 -21.57
C GLY A 554 -4.06 4.85 -22.55
N LYS A 555 -5.28 4.53 -23.00
CA LYS A 555 -6.07 5.38 -23.93
C LYS A 555 -7.37 5.90 -23.32
N ALA A 556 -7.84 7.00 -23.87
CA ALA A 556 -9.14 7.57 -23.59
C ALA A 556 -9.87 7.97 -24.87
N LEU A 557 -11.19 7.91 -24.84
CA LEU A 557 -12.02 8.43 -25.91
C LEU A 557 -12.35 9.90 -25.63
N LYS A 558 -12.04 10.79 -26.58
CA LYS A 558 -12.47 12.17 -26.57
C LYS A 558 -13.74 12.33 -27.42
N ASP A 559 -14.82 12.69 -26.75
CA ASP A 559 -16.03 13.22 -27.35
C ASP A 559 -15.92 14.76 -27.44
N SER A 560 -16.17 15.33 -28.61
CA SER A 560 -16.08 16.78 -28.86
C SER A 560 -17.11 17.23 -29.89
N SER A 561 -17.35 18.54 -29.98
CA SER A 561 -18.28 19.12 -30.96
C SER A 561 -19.71 18.57 -30.88
N ARG A 562 -20.17 18.19 -29.69
CA ARG A 562 -21.53 17.69 -29.46
C ARG A 562 -22.56 18.74 -29.88
N THR A 563 -23.48 18.37 -30.76
CA THR A 563 -24.55 19.25 -31.26
C THR A 563 -25.83 19.18 -30.41
N SER A 564 -25.89 18.23 -29.46
CA SER A 564 -27.01 18.02 -28.53
C SER A 564 -26.51 17.48 -27.20
N SER A 565 -27.20 17.83 -26.10
CA SER A 565 -26.95 17.27 -24.76
C SER A 565 -27.20 15.76 -24.67
N THR A 566 -27.98 15.20 -25.61
CA THR A 566 -28.27 13.76 -25.70
C THR A 566 -27.34 13.00 -26.64
N ALA A 567 -26.51 13.70 -27.43
CA ALA A 567 -25.59 13.04 -28.35
C ALA A 567 -24.40 12.50 -27.56
N GLY A 568 -24.36 11.20 -27.30
CA GLY A 568 -23.30 10.55 -26.52
C GLY A 568 -22.90 9.23 -27.13
N ILE A 569 -21.73 8.73 -26.71
CA ILE A 569 -21.21 7.43 -27.14
C ILE A 569 -22.02 6.32 -26.47
N THR A 570 -22.38 5.29 -27.24
CA THR A 570 -23.23 4.18 -26.76
C THR A 570 -22.71 2.85 -27.24
N GLN A 571 -23.06 1.77 -26.56
CA GLN A 571 -22.71 0.40 -26.96
C GLN A 571 -23.94 -0.49 -26.80
N ASP A 572 -24.20 -1.33 -27.79
CA ASP A 572 -25.21 -2.38 -27.66
C ASP A 572 -24.68 -3.50 -26.77
N VAL A 573 -25.27 -3.62 -25.58
CA VAL A 573 -24.94 -4.62 -24.55
C VAL A 573 -25.97 -5.74 -24.48
N THR A 574 -26.89 -5.82 -25.44
CA THR A 574 -28.03 -6.74 -25.42
C THR A 574 -27.59 -8.19 -25.26
N SER A 575 -26.61 -8.64 -26.05
CA SER A 575 -26.11 -10.02 -25.98
C SER A 575 -25.44 -10.34 -24.64
N GLY A 576 -24.62 -9.42 -24.11
CA GLY A 576 -23.93 -9.59 -22.82
C GLY A 576 -24.90 -9.61 -21.64
N LEU A 577 -25.89 -8.71 -21.62
CA LEU A 577 -26.97 -8.73 -20.61
C LEU A 577 -27.83 -10.01 -20.73
N SER A 578 -28.10 -10.48 -21.95
CA SER A 578 -28.82 -11.74 -22.18
C SER A 578 -28.11 -12.94 -21.55
N ALA A 579 -26.79 -12.99 -21.72
CA ALA A 579 -25.95 -14.08 -21.21
C ALA A 579 -25.77 -14.03 -19.68
N ALA A 580 -25.61 -12.83 -19.11
CA ALA A 580 -25.46 -12.64 -17.67
C ALA A 580 -26.77 -12.92 -16.88
N GLY A 581 -27.91 -12.75 -17.53
CA GLY A 581 -29.24 -13.10 -17.00
C GLY A 581 -29.78 -12.05 -16.03
N MET A 582 -30.63 -12.46 -15.08
CA MET A 582 -31.11 -11.54 -14.04
C MET A 582 -30.05 -11.34 -12.95
N GLY A 583 -29.91 -10.11 -12.46
CA GLY A 583 -28.90 -9.79 -11.46
C GLY A 583 -28.75 -8.30 -11.16
N GLN A 584 -27.83 -8.02 -10.25
CA GLN A 584 -27.36 -6.67 -9.96
C GLN A 584 -26.18 -6.35 -10.88
N TYR A 585 -26.25 -5.21 -11.55
CA TYR A 585 -25.24 -4.72 -12.46
C TYR A 585 -24.66 -3.41 -11.93
N THR A 586 -23.39 -3.17 -12.20
CA THR A 586 -22.74 -1.88 -11.93
C THR A 586 -22.39 -1.26 -13.26
N LEU A 587 -22.92 -0.07 -13.52
CA LEU A 587 -22.51 0.77 -14.64
C LEU A 587 -21.57 1.84 -14.09
N SER A 588 -20.38 1.98 -14.66
CA SER A 588 -19.46 3.04 -14.28
C SER A 588 -18.71 3.60 -15.48
N ALA A 589 -18.43 4.90 -15.47
CA ALA A 589 -17.52 5.53 -16.41
C ALA A 589 -16.60 6.50 -15.67
N ARG A 590 -15.38 6.62 -16.16
CA ARG A 590 -14.44 7.65 -15.73
C ARG A 590 -14.40 8.73 -16.79
N VAL A 591 -14.71 9.97 -16.41
CA VAL A 591 -14.91 11.09 -17.33
C VAL A 591 -14.14 12.31 -16.86
N ARG A 592 -13.78 13.20 -17.79
CA ARG A 592 -13.25 14.54 -17.49
C ARG A 592 -13.62 15.49 -18.61
N MET A 593 -13.61 16.79 -18.31
CA MET A 593 -13.67 17.86 -19.31
C MET A 593 -12.25 18.27 -19.71
N SER A 594 -12.05 18.72 -20.96
CA SER A 594 -10.79 19.37 -21.33
C SER A 594 -10.61 20.72 -20.65
N THR A 595 -11.72 21.40 -20.36
CA THR A 595 -11.81 22.72 -19.73
C THR A 595 -13.13 22.85 -18.96
N GLY A 596 -13.13 23.62 -17.88
CA GLY A 596 -14.34 23.91 -17.10
C GLY A 596 -14.90 22.70 -16.35
N SER A 597 -16.18 22.77 -16.01
CA SER A 597 -16.92 21.70 -15.34
C SER A 597 -18.33 21.57 -15.90
N ASP A 598 -18.86 20.35 -15.95
CA ASP A 598 -20.24 20.08 -16.37
C ASP A 598 -20.80 18.82 -15.68
N THR A 599 -22.10 18.62 -15.79
CA THR A 599 -22.78 17.39 -15.36
C THR A 599 -22.75 16.37 -16.48
N VAL A 600 -22.10 15.24 -16.23
CA VAL A 600 -22.08 14.10 -17.14
C VAL A 600 -23.10 13.07 -16.67
N LYS A 601 -23.83 12.50 -17.63
CA LYS A 601 -24.81 11.43 -17.43
C LYS A 601 -24.27 10.15 -18.03
N ILE A 602 -24.36 9.05 -17.28
CA ILE A 602 -24.20 7.70 -17.83
C ILE A 602 -25.52 6.95 -17.65
N GLY A 603 -25.84 6.12 -18.64
CA GLY A 603 -27.14 5.48 -18.72
C GLY A 603 -27.09 4.09 -19.34
N LEU A 604 -28.01 3.24 -18.90
CA LEU A 604 -28.38 2.00 -19.56
C LEU A 604 -29.87 2.08 -19.90
N THR A 605 -30.19 2.03 -21.19
CA THR A 605 -31.57 1.90 -21.68
C THR A 605 -31.85 0.45 -21.99
N MET A 606 -32.93 -0.08 -21.41
CA MET A 606 -33.41 -1.43 -21.65
C MET A 606 -34.83 -1.39 -22.18
N THR A 607 -35.12 -2.15 -23.24
CA THR A 607 -36.49 -2.31 -23.76
C THR A 607 -36.87 -3.78 -23.66
N ASP A 608 -37.99 -4.05 -22.99
CA ASP A 608 -38.60 -5.38 -22.90
C ASP A 608 -40.09 -5.33 -23.30
N LEU A 609 -40.81 -6.45 -23.15
CA LEU A 609 -42.24 -6.54 -23.49
C LEU A 609 -43.13 -5.59 -22.68
N SER A 610 -42.63 -5.06 -21.56
CA SER A 610 -43.33 -4.12 -20.68
C SER A 610 -42.99 -2.65 -20.94
N GLY A 611 -42.08 -2.39 -21.87
CA GLY A 611 -41.70 -1.05 -22.32
C GLY A 611 -40.20 -0.75 -22.17
N THR A 612 -39.86 0.53 -22.33
CA THR A 612 -38.48 1.02 -22.20
C THR A 612 -38.25 1.58 -20.79
N VAL A 613 -37.14 1.17 -20.18
CA VAL A 613 -36.67 1.63 -18.87
C VAL A 613 -35.26 2.21 -19.02
N ASP A 614 -35.08 3.43 -18.52
CA ASP A 614 -33.78 4.10 -18.50
C ASP A 614 -33.18 4.13 -17.09
N PHE A 615 -32.05 3.45 -16.89
CA PHE A 615 -31.26 3.51 -15.67
C PHE A 615 -30.14 4.52 -15.85
N ASN A 616 -30.25 5.65 -15.16
CA ASN A 616 -29.33 6.77 -15.35
C ASN A 616 -28.75 7.26 -14.03
N THR A 617 -27.50 7.71 -14.06
CA THR A 617 -26.90 8.49 -12.97
C THR A 617 -26.15 9.68 -13.54
N THR A 618 -26.00 10.72 -12.74
CA THR A 618 -25.30 11.94 -13.09
C THR A 618 -24.16 12.19 -12.11
N GLY A 619 -23.08 12.79 -12.59
CA GLY A 619 -21.99 13.27 -11.78
C GLY A 619 -21.43 14.56 -12.34
N VAL A 620 -21.07 15.49 -11.47
CA VAL A 620 -20.35 16.71 -11.88
C VAL A 620 -18.90 16.33 -12.07
N THR A 621 -18.33 16.72 -13.21
CA THR A 621 -16.91 16.51 -13.51
C THR A 621 -16.26 17.82 -13.93
N GLY A 622 -15.03 18.02 -13.51
CA GLY A 622 -14.17 19.14 -13.92
C GLY A 622 -13.10 18.68 -14.92
N THR A 623 -11.95 19.35 -14.87
CA THR A 623 -10.75 18.97 -15.64
C THR A 623 -10.08 17.69 -15.13
N ASP A 624 -10.41 17.28 -13.90
CA ASP A 624 -9.93 16.04 -13.29
C ASP A 624 -10.82 14.85 -13.63
N TRP A 625 -10.21 13.67 -13.63
CA TRP A 625 -10.94 12.42 -13.86
C TRP A 625 -11.86 12.08 -12.69
N THR A 626 -13.16 12.07 -12.97
CA THR A 626 -14.22 11.71 -12.04
C THR A 626 -14.81 10.37 -12.42
N THR A 627 -15.00 9.47 -11.45
CA THR A 627 -15.75 8.22 -11.66
C THR A 627 -17.21 8.47 -11.34
N ILE A 628 -18.07 8.21 -12.30
CA ILE A 628 -19.53 8.22 -12.16
C ILE A 628 -19.96 6.76 -12.20
N TYR A 629 -20.80 6.33 -11.25
CA TYR A 629 -21.29 4.96 -11.22
C TYR A 629 -22.72 4.86 -10.69
N ALA A 630 -23.40 3.80 -11.11
CA ALA A 630 -24.72 3.39 -10.65
C ALA A 630 -24.74 1.89 -10.45
N THR A 631 -25.53 1.46 -9.47
CA THR A 631 -25.88 0.06 -9.28
C THR A 631 -27.35 -0.11 -9.66
N LEU A 632 -27.61 -1.04 -10.56
CA LEU A 632 -28.95 -1.36 -11.05
C LEU A 632 -29.28 -2.82 -10.74
N GLN A 633 -30.55 -3.08 -10.49
CA GLN A 633 -31.05 -4.42 -10.19
C GLN A 633 -32.08 -4.81 -11.25
N SER A 634 -31.70 -5.71 -12.14
CA SER A 634 -32.64 -6.29 -13.11
C SER A 634 -33.61 -7.20 -12.35
N HIS A 635 -34.85 -6.74 -12.20
CA HIS A 635 -35.95 -7.54 -11.67
C HIS A 635 -36.64 -8.20 -12.85
N GLY A 636 -36.88 -9.50 -12.76
CA GLY A 636 -37.43 -10.30 -13.85
C GLY A 636 -38.72 -9.71 -14.34
N ARG A 637 -38.71 -9.28 -15.60
CA ARG A 637 -39.89 -9.30 -16.43
C ARG A 637 -39.52 -10.23 -17.57
N ASP A 638 -40.26 -11.32 -17.65
CA ASP A 638 -40.01 -12.42 -18.60
C ASP A 638 -39.87 -11.88 -20.03
N ARG A 639 -38.94 -12.49 -20.77
CA ARG A 639 -38.88 -12.37 -22.23
C ARG A 639 -40.03 -13.08 -22.89
#